data_AF-A0AAW0HV00-F1
#
_entry.id   AF-A0AAW0HV00-F1
#
_cell.length_a   1.000
_cell.length_b   1.000
_cell.length_c   1.000
_cell.angle_alpha   90.00
_cell.angle_beta   90.00
_cell.angle_gamma   90.00
#
_symmetry.space_group_name_H-M   'P 1'
#
loop_
_entity.id
_entity.type
_entity.pdbx_description
1 polymer ?
#
loop_
_entity_poly.entity_id
_entity_poly.type
_entity_poly.pdbx_seq_one_letter_code
_entity_poly.pdbx_strand_id
1 'polypeptide(L)'
;MTPGLWSEPYRFTITCLQVALSSRFLLRAVSGVRVTKVDWQHSENGAAHHTEDYPCPELVVRRGQLFSLTLDLSRALDSEEALIFTVETGPHASEALHTKAIFQTSELDIGDTWTAAKEEQTENTVTVTLASPSNAVIGRYTLSARASSRRKHSDRKLGQFILLFNPWCPEDDVFLDSEEERQEYVLNDSGIIFRGVEKHIRAQGWNYGQVFRGTTRGGGPGLGADLNMHETCEAKECVSKLLWEQFEEDILNICLSILDRSPSHQDDPATDVSHRHDPVYVTRIISAMVNSNNDRGVVQGQWQGKYGGGTSPLNWRGSVAILQKWFKSRYKPVKYGQCWVFAGVMCTVLRCLGIATRVVSNFNSAHDTDGNLSVDKYVDTFGRTLEDLTEDSMWNFHVWNESWFARQDLGPSYGGWQVLDATPQEESEGTFQCGPASVTAIREGDVHLAHDGPFVFAEVNADYITWLWHEDQRRERVYSDTKKIGRCISTKAVGSDSRVDITGLYKYPEGSRKERQVYSKAMKKLLSLEPWGRRRRIRRAGVRAVWRDDLLELATKPSITGKFKVLEPPVLGQDLKLALCLTSLTTRAQRVRVNLSGATILYTRKPVAEILRESHTVKLGPQEEKKIPVTISYSQYKEDLTEDKKILLAAMCLVSKGEKLLVEKDITLEDFITIKVTPVHIYHPVSDRADAGYPKLGSEPRAPAPSLKSREACAILKGYVEAEVDDWCHILWPSQSRGLQEVGMQKMLGDSWMLPLQVLGPAVVGVAVAVEVMVINPLSESVKDCTLMVEGSGLLQGQLSIEVPSLQPQERALIQFNITPSKSGPRQLQVDLVSPQFPDIKGFVVIHVATAK
;
A
#
# COMPACT_ATOMS: atom_id res chain seq x y z
N MET A 1 -57.00 54.50 96.71
CA MET A 1 -57.30 55.87 96.25
C MET A 1 -57.60 55.79 94.76
N THR A 2 -58.80 56.24 94.42
CA THR A 2 -59.56 56.15 93.15
C THR A 2 -58.95 56.93 91.98
N PRO A 3 -59.49 56.84 90.74
CA PRO A 3 -60.28 55.75 90.13
C PRO A 3 -60.04 55.52 88.61
N GLY A 4 -60.60 54.42 88.12
CA GLY A 4 -61.46 54.44 86.92
C GLY A 4 -61.07 53.43 85.84
N LEU A 5 -61.97 52.73 85.14
CA LEU A 5 -63.43 52.58 85.22
C LEU A 5 -63.80 51.53 84.13
N TRP A 6 -64.87 50.75 84.37
CA TRP A 6 -65.69 49.93 83.43
C TRP A 6 -65.26 48.50 82.98
N SER A 7 -65.84 47.51 83.70
CA SER A 7 -66.78 46.45 83.28
C SER A 7 -66.54 45.54 82.03
N GLU A 8 -66.15 44.29 82.31
CA GLU A 8 -66.88 43.01 82.08
C GLU A 8 -67.24 42.47 80.66
N PRO A 9 -67.48 41.14 80.46
CA PRO A 9 -66.45 40.18 80.00
C PRO A 9 -66.90 39.23 78.87
N TYR A 10 -66.04 38.74 77.97
CA TYR A 10 -66.38 37.53 77.18
C TYR A 10 -65.20 36.64 76.77
N ARG A 11 -65.32 35.37 77.21
CA ARG A 11 -64.99 34.10 76.55
C ARG A 11 -63.53 33.77 76.18
N PHE A 12 -63.03 32.78 76.93
CA PHE A 12 -62.00 31.83 76.53
C PHE A 12 -62.28 31.20 75.15
N THR A 13 -61.29 31.23 74.26
CA THR A 13 -60.91 30.04 73.45
C THR A 13 -59.51 30.21 72.86
N ILE A 14 -58.57 29.49 73.49
CA ILE A 14 -57.36 28.83 72.99
C ILE A 14 -56.89 29.22 71.57
N THR A 15 -55.72 29.86 71.49
CA THR A 15 -54.71 29.56 70.45
C THR A 15 -53.32 29.58 71.10
N CYS A 16 -52.64 28.44 71.01
CA CYS A 16 -51.32 28.18 71.57
C CYS A 16 -50.22 29.03 70.92
N LEU A 17 -49.30 29.49 71.78
CA LEU A 17 -47.83 29.41 71.68
C LEU A 17 -47.29 28.85 70.34
N GLN A 18 -46.28 29.42 69.67
CA GLN A 18 -45.11 30.10 70.21
C GLN A 18 -44.39 30.83 69.08
N VAL A 19 -44.06 32.09 69.33
CA VAL A 19 -43.12 32.89 68.54
C VAL A 19 -41.71 32.33 68.75
N ALA A 20 -41.13 31.73 67.72
CA ALA A 20 -39.68 31.64 67.52
C ALA A 20 -39.38 31.23 66.06
N LEU A 21 -38.37 31.87 65.46
CA LEU A 21 -37.78 31.59 64.14
C LEU A 21 -38.37 32.35 62.93
N SER A 22 -38.44 33.68 63.01
CA SER A 22 -38.27 34.53 61.82
C SER A 22 -36.79 34.63 61.46
N SER A 23 -36.23 33.56 60.90
CA SER A 23 -34.96 33.50 60.16
C SER A 23 -34.79 32.10 59.57
N ARG A 24 -35.73 31.69 58.72
CA ARG A 24 -35.46 30.65 57.72
C ARG A 24 -35.62 31.32 56.37
N PHE A 25 -34.49 31.73 55.81
CA PHE A 25 -34.33 31.85 54.38
C PHE A 25 -35.06 30.67 53.73
N LEU A 26 -35.94 30.98 52.79
CA LEU A 26 -36.48 30.03 51.83
C LEU A 26 -35.27 29.34 51.16
N LEU A 27 -34.86 28.19 51.69
CA LEU A 27 -34.06 27.22 50.95
C LEU A 27 -34.96 26.76 49.81
N ARG A 28 -34.98 27.53 48.71
CA ARG A 28 -35.36 27.02 47.40
C ARG A 28 -34.58 25.73 47.25
N ALA A 29 -35.29 24.61 47.15
CA ALA A 29 -34.67 23.35 46.77
C ALA A 29 -34.16 23.54 45.34
N VAL A 30 -32.94 24.06 45.19
CA VAL A 30 -32.28 24.19 43.89
C VAL A 30 -32.14 22.76 43.37
N SER A 31 -32.86 22.45 42.29
CA SER A 31 -32.70 21.19 41.59
C SER A 31 -31.25 21.07 41.13
N GLY A 32 -30.64 19.90 41.33
CA GLY A 32 -29.26 19.65 40.89
C GLY A 32 -29.11 19.91 39.39
N VAL A 33 -27.94 20.44 38.99
CA VAL A 33 -27.64 20.74 37.59
C VAL A 33 -27.59 19.45 36.79
N ARG A 34 -28.29 19.43 35.66
CA ARG A 34 -28.25 18.31 34.72
C ARG A 34 -27.91 18.84 33.34
N VAL A 35 -27.04 18.13 32.64
CA VAL A 35 -26.88 18.32 31.19
C VAL A 35 -28.21 17.94 30.53
N THR A 36 -28.72 18.77 29.62
CA THR A 36 -29.96 18.58 28.86
C THR A 36 -29.68 18.21 27.41
N LYS A 37 -28.67 18.81 26.78
CA LYS A 37 -28.22 18.57 25.40
C LYS A 37 -26.69 18.65 25.32
N VAL A 38 -26.13 17.96 24.34
CA VAL A 38 -24.71 18.04 23.96
C VAL A 38 -24.64 18.38 22.48
N ASP A 39 -23.76 19.32 22.13
CA ASP A 39 -23.26 19.55 20.79
C ASP A 39 -21.77 19.21 20.77
N TRP A 40 -21.40 18.28 19.90
CA TRP A 40 -20.06 17.72 19.77
C TRP A 40 -19.15 18.55 18.86
N GLN A 41 -19.63 19.68 18.32
CA GLN A 41 -18.88 20.57 17.45
C GLN A 41 -18.14 19.82 16.32
N HIS A 42 -18.85 18.87 15.67
CA HIS A 42 -18.26 17.91 14.73
C HIS A 42 -17.39 18.55 13.65
N SER A 43 -17.83 19.67 13.07
CA SER A 43 -17.10 20.33 11.98
C SER A 43 -15.78 20.94 12.45
N GLU A 44 -15.77 21.58 13.61
CA GLU A 44 -14.60 22.30 14.14
C GLU A 44 -13.57 21.30 14.67
N ASN A 45 -14.02 20.33 15.48
CA ASN A 45 -13.17 19.25 15.96
C ASN A 45 -12.66 18.37 14.82
N GLY A 46 -13.52 18.02 13.85
CA GLY A 46 -13.13 17.21 12.70
C GLY A 46 -11.98 17.85 11.91
N ALA A 47 -12.14 19.13 11.56
CA ALA A 47 -11.11 19.89 10.84
C ALA A 47 -9.81 20.04 11.66
N ALA A 48 -9.91 20.31 12.97
CA ALA A 48 -8.75 20.47 13.84
C ALA A 48 -7.97 19.15 14.01
N HIS A 49 -8.66 18.00 14.01
CA HIS A 49 -8.06 16.69 14.20
C HIS A 49 -7.72 15.95 12.90
N HIS A 50 -7.97 16.56 11.73
CA HIS A 50 -7.77 15.93 10.42
C HIS A 50 -8.57 14.61 10.31
N THR A 51 -9.85 14.69 10.64
CA THR A 51 -10.81 13.57 10.68
C THR A 51 -12.17 13.91 10.04
N GLU A 52 -12.30 15.09 9.43
CA GLU A 52 -13.50 15.54 8.73
C GLU A 52 -13.88 14.67 7.53
N ASP A 53 -12.91 13.98 6.94
CA ASP A 53 -13.10 13.12 5.77
C ASP A 53 -13.61 11.70 6.16
N TYR A 54 -13.78 11.36 7.45
CA TYR A 54 -14.38 10.08 7.84
C TYR A 54 -15.91 10.13 7.73
N PRO A 55 -16.54 9.25 6.92
CA PRO A 55 -18.00 9.22 6.77
C PRO A 55 -18.64 8.45 7.93
N CYS A 56 -18.64 9.00 9.15
CA CYS A 56 -19.33 8.40 10.30
C CYS A 56 -20.13 9.43 11.11
N PRO A 57 -21.24 9.00 11.76
CA PRO A 57 -22.06 9.89 12.56
C PRO A 57 -21.43 10.26 13.91
N GLU A 58 -20.50 9.45 14.43
CA GLU A 58 -19.79 9.75 15.67
C GLU A 58 -18.67 10.77 15.46
N LEU A 59 -18.35 11.55 16.51
CA LEU A 59 -17.18 12.41 16.50
C LEU A 59 -15.92 11.54 16.44
N VAL A 60 -15.00 11.85 15.54
CA VAL A 60 -13.69 11.20 15.44
C VAL A 60 -12.62 12.23 15.80
N VAL A 61 -11.81 11.93 16.78
CA VAL A 61 -10.71 12.77 17.25
C VAL A 61 -9.44 11.93 17.42
N ARG A 62 -8.31 12.59 17.59
CA ARG A 62 -7.00 11.96 17.78
C ARG A 62 -6.48 12.23 19.19
N ARG A 63 -5.83 11.24 19.79
CA ARG A 63 -5.30 11.33 21.16
C ARG A 63 -4.25 12.43 21.31
N GLY A 64 -4.06 12.95 22.52
CA GLY A 64 -3.07 13.99 22.81
C GLY A 64 -3.43 15.39 22.29
N GLN A 65 -4.64 15.58 21.76
CA GLN A 65 -5.08 16.86 21.21
C GLN A 65 -6.44 17.27 21.81
N LEU A 66 -6.62 18.58 21.98
CA LEU A 66 -7.81 19.20 22.57
C LEU A 66 -9.00 19.14 21.61
N PHE A 67 -10.19 18.84 22.15
CA PHE A 67 -11.46 18.95 21.43
C PHE A 67 -12.54 19.57 22.32
N SER A 68 -13.45 20.32 21.71
CA SER A 68 -14.43 21.14 22.42
C SER A 68 -15.84 20.59 22.28
N LEU A 69 -16.67 20.79 23.31
CA LEU A 69 -18.06 20.40 23.32
C LEU A 69 -18.91 21.43 24.04
N THR A 70 -20.12 21.66 23.52
CA THR A 70 -21.07 22.61 24.10
C THR A 70 -22.17 21.84 24.80
N LEU A 71 -22.36 22.12 26.09
CA LEU A 71 -23.36 21.47 26.93
C LEU A 71 -24.44 22.47 27.31
N ASP A 72 -25.68 22.14 26.98
CA ASP A 72 -26.82 22.84 27.57
C ASP A 72 -27.13 22.21 28.92
N LEU A 73 -27.33 23.04 29.92
CA LEU A 73 -27.62 22.64 31.29
C LEU A 73 -29.04 23.04 31.69
N SER A 74 -29.57 22.40 32.74
CA SER A 74 -30.88 22.77 33.30
C SER A 74 -30.87 24.14 33.99
N ARG A 75 -29.68 24.61 34.39
CA ARG A 75 -29.39 25.94 34.91
C ARG A 75 -27.89 26.22 34.80
N ALA A 76 -27.50 27.48 34.86
CA ALA A 76 -26.13 27.94 35.05
C ALA A 76 -25.42 27.20 36.20
N LEU A 77 -24.15 26.83 35.98
CA LEU A 77 -23.26 26.36 37.05
C LEU A 77 -22.87 27.52 37.94
N ASP A 78 -22.91 27.29 39.25
CA ASP A 78 -22.37 28.21 40.25
C ASP A 78 -20.83 28.12 40.28
N SER A 79 -20.15 29.11 40.86
CA SER A 79 -18.67 29.16 40.92
C SER A 79 -18.03 27.97 41.68
N GLU A 80 -18.79 27.35 42.58
CA GLU A 80 -18.36 26.18 43.37
C GLU A 80 -18.73 24.83 42.71
N GLU A 81 -19.47 24.87 41.59
CA GLU A 81 -19.90 23.66 40.87
C GLU A 81 -18.97 23.39 39.69
N ALA A 82 -18.54 22.14 39.59
CA ALA A 82 -17.70 21.63 38.51
C ALA A 82 -18.46 20.55 37.73
N LEU A 83 -18.10 20.36 36.47
CA LEU A 83 -18.52 19.20 35.70
C LEU A 83 -17.50 18.08 35.88
N ILE A 84 -17.98 16.89 36.17
CA ILE A 84 -17.20 15.67 36.29
C ILE A 84 -17.55 14.79 35.09
N PHE A 85 -16.53 14.43 34.33
CA PHE A 85 -16.61 13.60 33.15
C PHE A 85 -16.10 12.20 33.46
N THR A 86 -16.72 11.22 32.83
CA THR A 86 -16.30 9.81 32.84
C THR A 86 -16.16 9.37 31.39
N VAL A 87 -14.96 8.91 31.00
CA VAL A 87 -14.70 8.28 29.69
C VAL A 87 -14.44 6.80 29.90
N GLU A 88 -15.03 5.95 29.05
CA GLU A 88 -14.92 4.49 29.13
C GLU A 88 -14.77 3.89 27.72
N THR A 89 -13.83 2.94 27.55
CA THR A 89 -13.62 2.17 26.32
C THR A 89 -13.55 0.67 26.61
N GLY A 90 -13.96 -0.15 25.64
CA GLY A 90 -14.01 -1.60 25.77
C GLY A 90 -15.17 -2.15 26.63
N PRO A 91 -15.33 -3.47 26.70
CA PRO A 91 -16.45 -4.12 27.40
C PRO A 91 -16.33 -4.09 28.93
N HIS A 92 -15.11 -3.95 29.46
CA HIS A 92 -14.78 -4.00 30.89
C HIS A 92 -13.86 -2.83 31.28
N ALA A 93 -14.34 -1.61 31.08
CA ALA A 93 -13.60 -0.38 31.35
C ALA A 93 -13.18 -0.27 32.83
N SER A 94 -11.91 0.03 33.09
CA SER A 94 -11.33 0.15 34.43
C SER A 94 -10.20 1.17 34.47
N GLU A 95 -10.12 1.94 35.56
CA GLU A 95 -9.05 2.92 35.78
C GLU A 95 -7.68 2.22 35.89
N ALA A 96 -7.63 1.02 36.47
CA ALA A 96 -6.41 0.22 36.59
C ALA A 96 -5.86 -0.27 35.25
N LEU A 97 -6.72 -0.36 34.23
CA LEU A 97 -6.36 -0.76 32.86
C LEU A 97 -6.24 0.46 31.93
N HIS A 98 -6.35 1.68 32.46
CA HIS A 98 -6.39 2.92 31.68
C HIS A 98 -7.48 2.97 30.59
N THR A 99 -8.50 2.11 30.70
CA THR A 99 -9.67 2.06 29.81
C THR A 99 -10.87 2.83 30.36
N LYS A 100 -10.71 3.42 31.55
CA LYS A 100 -11.64 4.36 32.17
C LYS A 100 -10.88 5.52 32.80
N ALA A 101 -11.41 6.74 32.69
CA ALA A 101 -10.92 7.87 33.47
C ALA A 101 -12.09 8.73 33.98
N ILE A 102 -11.94 9.26 35.19
CA ILE A 102 -12.88 10.21 35.80
C ILE A 102 -12.10 11.48 36.13
N PHE A 103 -12.55 12.61 35.60
CA PHE A 103 -11.85 13.89 35.70
C PHE A 103 -12.86 15.03 35.77
N GLN A 104 -12.45 16.18 36.29
CA GLN A 104 -13.36 17.32 36.49
C GLN A 104 -12.81 18.58 35.81
N THR A 105 -13.69 19.55 35.58
CA THR A 105 -13.28 20.85 35.05
C THR A 105 -12.32 21.56 35.99
N SER A 106 -11.11 21.82 35.53
CA SER A 106 -10.03 22.54 36.23
C SER A 106 -9.30 23.47 35.25
N GLU A 107 -8.13 23.98 35.65
CA GLU A 107 -7.20 24.61 34.70
C GLU A 107 -6.77 23.60 33.63
N LEU A 108 -6.63 24.07 32.38
CA LEU A 108 -6.20 23.27 31.24
C LEU A 108 -4.73 22.89 31.40
N ASP A 109 -4.47 21.59 31.41
CA ASP A 109 -3.13 21.02 31.33
C ASP A 109 -3.15 19.86 30.33
N ILE A 110 -2.19 19.84 29.43
CA ILE A 110 -1.98 18.74 28.48
C ILE A 110 -0.84 17.91 29.04
N GLY A 111 -1.15 16.67 29.41
CA GLY A 111 -0.16 15.77 30.00
C GLY A 111 -0.65 14.34 30.00
N ASP A 112 -0.18 13.56 30.97
CA ASP A 112 -0.37 12.09 31.01
C ASP A 112 -1.76 11.66 31.50
N THR A 113 -2.72 12.57 31.62
CA THR A 113 -4.07 12.28 32.12
C THR A 113 -5.16 12.99 31.32
N TRP A 114 -6.38 12.47 31.42
CA TRP A 114 -7.55 13.16 30.87
C TRP A 114 -7.86 14.41 31.66
N THR A 115 -8.02 15.54 30.98
CA THR A 115 -8.35 16.83 31.59
C THR A 115 -9.57 17.46 30.92
N ALA A 116 -10.23 18.36 31.66
CA ALA A 116 -11.33 19.16 31.16
C ALA A 116 -11.17 20.59 31.67
N ALA A 117 -11.46 21.58 30.85
CA ALA A 117 -11.56 22.95 31.29
C ALA A 117 -12.79 23.64 30.73
N LYS A 118 -13.32 24.54 31.55
CA LYS A 118 -14.43 25.40 31.18
C LYS A 118 -13.86 26.62 30.45
N GLU A 119 -14.25 26.81 29.19
CA GLU A 119 -13.81 27.98 28.42
C GLU A 119 -14.73 29.17 28.65
N GLU A 120 -16.02 28.97 28.41
CA GLU A 120 -17.03 30.02 28.50
C GLU A 120 -18.35 29.44 29.02
N GLN A 121 -19.12 30.27 29.71
CA GLN A 121 -20.51 29.96 30.03
C GLN A 121 -21.41 31.16 29.72
N THR A 122 -22.41 30.91 28.91
CA THR A 122 -23.47 31.86 28.57
C THR A 122 -24.80 31.31 29.09
N GLU A 123 -25.33 31.95 30.14
CA GLU A 123 -26.52 31.48 30.84
C GLU A 123 -26.41 30.01 31.28
N ASN A 124 -27.16 29.12 30.60
CA ASN A 124 -27.24 27.69 30.88
C ASN A 124 -26.38 26.85 29.92
N THR A 125 -25.69 27.47 28.96
CA THR A 125 -24.83 26.79 28.00
C THR A 125 -23.37 26.96 28.42
N VAL A 126 -22.62 25.87 28.44
CA VAL A 126 -21.21 25.86 28.80
C VAL A 126 -20.39 25.19 27.71
N THR A 127 -19.33 25.85 27.28
CA THR A 127 -18.32 25.27 26.38
C THR A 127 -17.21 24.70 27.24
N VAL A 128 -16.93 23.42 27.03
CA VAL A 128 -15.89 22.68 27.73
C VAL A 128 -14.92 22.10 26.71
N THR A 129 -13.63 22.24 26.98
CA THR A 129 -12.58 21.62 26.19
C THR A 129 -11.99 20.47 26.97
N LEU A 130 -11.88 19.31 26.30
CA LEU A 130 -11.32 18.08 26.85
C LEU A 130 -9.96 17.81 26.23
N ALA A 131 -9.05 17.24 27.02
CA ALA A 131 -7.78 16.70 26.55
C ALA A 131 -7.70 15.21 26.90
N SER A 132 -7.25 14.38 25.95
CA SER A 132 -6.79 13.02 26.26
C SER A 132 -5.27 13.01 26.39
N PRO A 133 -4.68 12.06 27.15
CA PRO A 133 -3.25 11.83 27.08
C PRO A 133 -2.84 11.31 25.69
N SER A 134 -1.58 11.55 25.29
CA SER A 134 -1.03 11.10 24.01
C SER A 134 -0.86 9.58 23.92
N ASN A 135 -0.83 8.88 25.07
CA ASN A 135 -0.81 7.42 25.17
C ASN A 135 -2.20 6.83 25.49
N ALA A 136 -3.29 7.57 25.25
CA ALA A 136 -4.62 7.02 25.42
C ALA A 136 -4.85 5.80 24.50
N VAL A 137 -5.62 4.83 24.99
CA VAL A 137 -6.09 3.68 24.23
C VAL A 137 -6.91 4.16 23.01
N ILE A 138 -6.66 3.62 21.82
CA ILE A 138 -7.49 3.95 20.64
C ILE A 138 -8.79 3.14 20.62
N GLY A 139 -9.83 3.66 20.00
CA GLY A 139 -11.10 2.96 19.77
C GLY A 139 -12.34 3.78 20.11
N ARG A 140 -13.45 3.08 20.36
CA ARG A 140 -14.76 3.70 20.65
C ARG A 140 -14.91 3.97 22.14
N TYR A 141 -15.12 5.24 22.47
CA TYR A 141 -15.35 5.71 23.82
C TYR A 141 -16.82 6.04 24.07
N THR A 142 -17.27 5.82 25.30
CA THR A 142 -18.48 6.42 25.84
C THR A 142 -18.12 7.57 26.76
N LEU A 143 -18.71 8.75 26.53
CA LEU A 143 -18.57 9.91 27.42
C LEU A 143 -19.83 10.08 28.25
N SER A 144 -19.66 10.26 29.55
CA SER A 144 -20.71 10.63 30.48
C SER A 144 -20.31 11.84 31.31
N ALA A 145 -21.29 12.61 31.78
CA ALA A 145 -21.03 13.76 32.63
C ALA A 145 -22.05 13.89 33.77
N ARG A 146 -21.61 14.47 34.88
CA ARG A 146 -22.46 14.91 35.99
C ARG A 146 -21.92 16.18 36.63
N ALA A 147 -22.78 16.96 37.28
CA ALA A 147 -22.34 18.09 38.09
C ALA A 147 -21.86 17.65 39.48
N SER A 148 -20.93 18.39 40.09
CA SER A 148 -20.39 18.13 41.43
C SER A 148 -21.37 18.40 42.59
N SER A 149 -22.63 18.79 42.31
CA SER A 149 -23.61 19.25 43.30
C SER A 149 -23.80 18.30 44.50
N ARG A 150 -24.22 18.84 45.65
CA ARG A 150 -24.41 18.11 46.93
C ARG A 150 -25.38 16.92 46.88
N ARG A 151 -26.14 16.73 45.81
CA ARG A 151 -27.00 15.54 45.59
C ARG A 151 -26.30 14.58 44.65
N LYS A 152 -26.17 13.31 45.06
CA LYS A 152 -25.70 12.21 44.20
C LYS A 152 -26.63 12.10 42.99
N HIS A 153 -26.19 12.63 41.86
CA HIS A 153 -26.76 12.32 40.56
C HIS A 153 -25.89 11.25 39.89
N SER A 154 -26.54 10.28 39.23
CA SER A 154 -25.85 9.31 38.38
C SER A 154 -25.30 10.00 37.14
N ASP A 155 -24.17 9.52 36.64
CA ASP A 155 -23.58 9.97 35.38
C ASP A 155 -24.62 9.91 34.25
N ARG A 156 -24.80 11.02 33.52
CA ARG A 156 -25.61 11.04 32.30
C ARG A 156 -24.72 10.73 31.11
N LYS A 157 -25.05 9.67 30.36
CA LYS A 157 -24.41 9.37 29.08
C LYS A 157 -24.67 10.52 28.10
N LEU A 158 -23.60 11.13 27.60
CA LEU A 158 -23.63 12.20 26.61
C LEU A 158 -23.66 11.63 25.19
N GLY A 159 -22.89 10.57 24.94
CA GLY A 159 -22.80 9.92 23.64
C GLY A 159 -21.52 9.10 23.49
N GLN A 160 -21.13 8.83 22.24
CA GLN A 160 -19.92 8.10 21.89
C GLN A 160 -19.07 8.89 20.91
N PHE A 161 -17.76 8.70 20.98
CA PHE A 161 -16.78 9.24 20.05
C PHE A 161 -15.70 8.20 19.78
N ILE A 162 -14.92 8.39 18.71
CA ILE A 162 -13.81 7.54 18.32
C ILE A 162 -12.51 8.30 18.58
N LEU A 163 -11.57 7.65 19.25
CA LEU A 163 -10.22 8.16 19.49
C LEU A 163 -9.21 7.36 18.67
N LEU A 164 -8.42 8.04 17.85
CA LEU A 164 -7.39 7.45 16.97
C LEU A 164 -5.97 7.83 17.41
N PHE A 165 -4.97 7.18 16.82
CA PHE A 165 -3.57 7.60 16.91
C PHE A 165 -3.38 9.01 16.30
N ASN A 166 -2.38 9.74 16.79
CA ASN A 166 -2.13 11.12 16.39
C ASN A 166 -0.75 11.38 15.79
N PRO A 167 -0.59 11.25 14.46
CA PRO A 167 0.65 11.61 13.76
C PRO A 167 1.05 13.08 13.85
N TRP A 168 0.15 13.97 14.31
CA TRP A 168 0.40 15.40 14.47
C TRP A 168 0.84 15.80 15.88
N CYS A 169 0.75 14.90 16.87
CA CYS A 169 1.13 15.16 18.26
C CYS A 169 2.58 14.70 18.51
N PRO A 170 3.53 15.60 18.83
CA PRO A 170 4.93 15.26 19.11
C PRO A 170 5.15 14.25 20.23
N GLU A 171 4.23 14.19 21.18
CA GLU A 171 4.24 13.29 22.34
C GLU A 171 3.62 11.93 22.05
N ASP A 172 3.05 11.72 20.87
CA ASP A 172 2.53 10.42 20.42
C ASP A 172 3.65 9.61 19.76
N ASP A 173 3.75 8.32 20.09
CA ASP A 173 4.73 7.41 19.48
C ASP A 173 4.61 7.31 17.95
N VAL A 174 3.46 7.65 17.36
CA VAL A 174 3.26 7.67 15.89
C VAL A 174 3.57 9.03 15.24
N PHE A 175 4.12 9.99 15.98
CA PHE A 175 4.41 11.34 15.47
C PHE A 175 5.25 11.31 14.19
N LEU A 176 4.79 12.02 13.17
CA LEU A 176 5.50 12.20 11.91
C LEU A 176 5.60 13.70 11.61
N ASP A 177 6.81 14.24 11.61
CA ASP A 177 7.07 15.68 11.57
C ASP A 177 6.70 16.33 10.23
N SER A 178 6.99 15.66 9.10
CA SER A 178 6.72 16.22 7.77
C SER A 178 5.23 16.20 7.44
N GLU A 179 4.70 17.38 7.13
CA GLU A 179 3.32 17.53 6.69
C GLU A 179 3.07 16.81 5.36
N GLU A 180 4.00 16.88 4.41
CA GLU A 180 3.89 16.20 3.13
C GLU A 180 3.84 14.68 3.29
N GLU A 181 4.65 14.14 4.21
CA GLU A 181 4.63 12.71 4.54
C GLU A 181 3.35 12.32 5.28
N ARG A 182 2.80 13.15 6.17
CA ARG A 182 1.48 12.91 6.79
C ARG A 182 0.36 12.90 5.76
N GLN A 183 0.38 13.83 4.81
CA GLN A 183 -0.57 13.85 3.70
C GLN A 183 -0.49 12.56 2.87
N GLU A 184 0.71 12.06 2.56
CA GLU A 184 0.88 10.83 1.77
C GLU A 184 0.59 9.55 2.55
N TYR A 185 1.06 9.44 3.79
CA TYR A 185 1.12 8.19 4.54
C TYR A 185 -0.04 7.99 5.51
N VAL A 186 -0.86 9.02 5.73
CA VAL A 186 -2.08 8.95 6.57
C VAL A 186 -3.31 9.27 5.73
N LEU A 187 -3.35 10.45 5.11
CA LEU A 187 -4.58 10.99 4.50
C LEU A 187 -4.81 10.58 3.04
N ASN A 188 -3.76 10.27 2.27
CA ASN A 188 -3.91 9.86 0.88
C ASN A 188 -4.58 8.47 0.81
N ASP A 189 -5.73 8.40 0.14
CA ASP A 189 -6.55 7.20 -0.02
C ASP A 189 -6.19 6.39 -1.27
N SER A 190 -5.22 6.87 -2.06
CA SER A 190 -4.86 6.33 -3.36
C SER A 190 -3.38 5.94 -3.38
N GLY A 191 -3.10 4.67 -3.68
CA GLY A 191 -1.76 4.09 -3.64
C GLY A 191 -1.25 3.57 -4.99
N ILE A 192 0.05 3.28 -5.03
CA ILE A 192 0.73 2.57 -6.12
C ILE A 192 1.52 1.41 -5.52
N ILE A 193 1.36 0.22 -6.08
CA ILE A 193 2.11 -0.98 -5.71
C ILE A 193 2.99 -1.39 -6.89
N PHE A 194 4.28 -1.65 -6.63
CA PHE A 194 5.22 -2.06 -7.66
C PHE A 194 5.30 -3.59 -7.75
N ARG A 195 5.16 -4.12 -8.97
CA ARG A 195 5.10 -5.57 -9.25
C ARG A 195 5.97 -5.91 -10.46
N GLY A 196 6.06 -7.21 -10.79
CA GLY A 196 6.74 -7.68 -12.00
C GLY A 196 8.05 -8.39 -11.68
N VAL A 197 9.14 -7.99 -12.32
CA VAL A 197 10.48 -8.56 -12.08
C VAL A 197 11.48 -7.41 -11.94
N GLU A 198 12.62 -7.63 -11.27
CA GLU A 198 13.66 -6.62 -11.02
C GLU A 198 13.99 -5.75 -12.24
N LYS A 199 14.07 -6.37 -13.44
CA LYS A 199 14.43 -5.68 -14.69
C LYS A 199 13.27 -4.99 -15.41
N HIS A 200 12.02 -5.29 -15.03
CA HIS A 200 10.81 -4.79 -15.65
C HIS A 200 9.74 -4.56 -14.58
N ILE A 201 9.95 -3.52 -13.77
CA ILE A 201 9.06 -3.13 -12.68
C ILE A 201 7.82 -2.42 -13.27
N ARG A 202 6.64 -2.83 -12.84
CA ARG A 202 5.35 -2.25 -13.24
C ARG A 202 4.67 -1.61 -12.03
N ALA A 203 3.98 -0.50 -12.25
CA ALA A 203 3.14 0.15 -11.25
C ALA A 203 1.68 -0.31 -11.39
N GLN A 204 1.01 -0.54 -10.27
CA GLN A 204 -0.42 -0.83 -10.22
C GLN A 204 -1.10 0.10 -9.21
N GLY A 205 -2.18 0.77 -9.62
CA GLY A 205 -2.99 1.57 -8.71
C GLY A 205 -3.74 0.71 -7.68
N TRP A 206 -3.86 1.21 -6.46
CA TRP A 206 -4.62 0.57 -5.39
C TRP A 206 -5.47 1.60 -4.64
N ASN A 207 -6.78 1.36 -4.55
CA ASN A 207 -7.68 2.17 -3.72
C ASN A 207 -7.59 1.72 -2.26
N TYR A 208 -6.97 2.53 -1.41
CA TYR A 208 -6.98 2.28 0.03
C TYR A 208 -8.35 2.63 0.64
N GLY A 209 -8.93 3.78 0.27
CA GLY A 209 -10.30 4.18 0.62
C GLY A 209 -10.59 4.35 2.12
N GLN A 210 -9.59 4.76 2.91
CA GLN A 210 -9.78 4.93 4.37
C GLN A 210 -10.54 6.21 4.78
N VAL A 211 -10.57 7.22 3.90
CA VAL A 211 -11.22 8.53 4.09
C VAL A 211 -11.92 8.96 2.79
N PHE A 212 -12.95 9.80 2.89
CA PHE A 212 -13.71 10.32 1.75
C PHE A 212 -13.32 11.76 1.45
N ARG A 213 -12.47 11.98 0.44
CA ARG A 213 -12.28 13.33 -0.13
C ARG A 213 -13.36 13.60 -1.17
N GLY A 214 -14.43 14.29 -0.75
CA GLY A 214 -15.37 14.90 -1.67
C GLY A 214 -14.64 15.84 -2.63
N THR A 215 -14.89 15.73 -3.93
CA THR A 215 -14.35 16.68 -4.90
C THR A 215 -14.74 18.10 -4.49
N THR A 216 -13.73 18.93 -4.24
CA THR A 216 -13.85 20.33 -3.83
C THR A 216 -14.86 21.08 -4.70
N ARG A 217 -15.91 21.64 -4.09
CA ARG A 217 -16.63 22.78 -4.68
C ARG A 217 -15.62 23.91 -4.82
N GLY A 218 -15.19 24.20 -6.04
CA GLY A 218 -14.38 25.37 -6.34
C GLY A 218 -15.14 26.64 -5.93
N GLY A 219 -14.74 27.25 -4.81
CA GLY A 219 -15.14 28.59 -4.43
C GLY A 219 -14.31 29.61 -5.23
N GLY A 220 -14.89 30.15 -6.29
CA GLY A 220 -14.47 31.39 -6.93
C GLY A 220 -15.56 32.45 -6.74
N PRO A 221 -15.24 33.72 -6.42
CA PRO A 221 -16.24 34.73 -6.10
C PRO A 221 -16.80 35.39 -7.37
N GLY A 222 -18.13 35.48 -7.43
CA GLY A 222 -18.84 36.53 -8.16
C GLY A 222 -19.10 36.31 -9.65
N LEU A 223 -20.35 36.05 -10.00
CA LEU A 223 -21.15 36.85 -10.95
C LEU A 223 -22.61 36.39 -10.83
N GLY A 224 -23.46 37.28 -10.35
CA GLY A 224 -24.89 37.05 -10.24
C GLY A 224 -25.53 36.88 -11.61
N ALA A 225 -26.34 35.84 -11.76
CA ALA A 225 -27.39 35.77 -12.74
C ALA A 225 -28.62 35.15 -12.07
N ASP A 226 -29.64 35.97 -11.90
CA ASP A 226 -30.96 35.61 -11.43
C ASP A 226 -31.55 34.48 -12.29
N LEU A 227 -31.79 33.33 -11.67
CA LEU A 227 -32.80 32.38 -12.12
C LEU A 227 -33.69 32.00 -10.94
N ASN A 228 -34.84 32.67 -10.89
CA ASN A 228 -35.99 32.28 -10.09
C ASN A 228 -36.45 30.88 -10.54
N MET A 229 -36.19 29.87 -9.72
CA MET A 229 -36.94 28.61 -9.77
C MET A 229 -37.27 28.18 -8.34
N HIS A 230 -38.55 28.32 -7.99
CA HIS A 230 -39.16 27.72 -6.82
C HIS A 230 -39.15 26.20 -6.97
N GLU A 231 -38.13 25.53 -6.44
CA GLU A 231 -38.16 24.09 -6.19
C GLU A 231 -37.78 23.80 -4.73
N THR A 232 -38.56 22.91 -4.13
CA THR A 232 -38.74 22.67 -2.70
C THR A 232 -37.50 22.06 -2.03
N CYS A 233 -37.33 22.37 -0.73
CA CYS A 233 -36.23 21.86 0.11
C CYS A 233 -36.15 20.32 0.19
N GLU A 234 -37.20 19.59 -0.15
CA GLU A 234 -37.22 18.12 -0.13
C GLU A 234 -36.48 17.48 -1.32
N ALA A 235 -36.36 18.16 -2.45
CA ALA A 235 -35.64 17.62 -3.62
C ALA A 235 -34.11 17.67 -3.43
N LYS A 236 -33.58 18.68 -2.73
CA LYS A 236 -32.15 18.74 -2.37
C LYS A 236 -31.79 17.68 -1.35
N GLU A 237 -32.69 17.35 -0.43
CA GLU A 237 -32.47 16.31 0.57
C GLU A 237 -32.58 14.90 -0.04
N CYS A 238 -33.53 14.67 -0.96
CA CYS A 238 -33.65 13.42 -1.71
C CYS A 238 -32.53 13.21 -2.74
N VAL A 239 -32.12 14.24 -3.49
CA VAL A 239 -30.98 14.12 -4.42
C VAL A 239 -29.67 14.02 -3.65
N SER A 240 -29.54 14.66 -2.47
CA SER A 240 -28.43 14.36 -1.58
C SER A 240 -28.50 12.90 -1.13
N LYS A 241 -29.62 12.40 -0.60
CA LYS A 241 -29.78 11.00 -0.14
C LYS A 241 -29.52 9.97 -1.24
N LEU A 242 -29.96 10.22 -2.47
CA LEU A 242 -29.75 9.35 -3.63
C LEU A 242 -28.33 9.44 -4.22
N LEU A 243 -27.56 10.50 -3.91
CA LEU A 243 -26.11 10.58 -4.20
C LEU A 243 -25.24 10.11 -3.02
N TRP A 244 -25.77 10.07 -1.79
CA TRP A 244 -25.12 9.48 -0.61
C TRP A 244 -25.09 7.94 -0.66
N GLU A 245 -26.02 7.29 -1.36
CA GLU A 245 -26.09 5.82 -1.52
C GLU A 245 -25.01 5.21 -2.43
N GLN A 246 -24.01 5.98 -2.87
CA GLN A 246 -22.99 5.53 -3.83
C GLN A 246 -21.53 5.45 -3.31
N PHE A 247 -21.25 5.74 -2.02
CA PHE A 247 -19.87 5.85 -1.50
C PHE A 247 -19.63 5.14 -0.15
N GLU A 248 -18.36 4.98 0.21
CA GLU A 248 -17.82 3.86 1.02
C GLU A 248 -18.11 3.95 2.54
N GLU A 249 -19.34 3.65 2.92
CA GLU A 249 -19.75 3.51 4.32
C GLU A 249 -18.94 2.43 5.09
N ASP A 250 -18.75 2.67 6.38
CA ASP A 250 -18.27 1.75 7.42
C ASP A 250 -16.78 1.34 7.44
N ILE A 251 -15.89 1.86 6.59
CA ILE A 251 -14.47 1.41 6.61
C ILE A 251 -13.81 1.59 7.97
N LEU A 252 -13.96 2.74 8.64
CA LEU A 252 -13.44 2.95 9.99
C LEU A 252 -14.03 1.95 11.01
N ASN A 253 -15.33 1.69 10.92
CA ASN A 253 -16.03 0.74 11.78
C ASN A 253 -15.54 -0.68 11.57
N ILE A 254 -15.31 -1.06 10.32
CA ILE A 254 -14.76 -2.36 9.94
C ILE A 254 -13.33 -2.48 10.47
N CYS A 255 -12.49 -1.46 10.30
CA CYS A 255 -11.11 -1.45 10.80
C CYS A 255 -11.05 -1.62 12.32
N LEU A 256 -11.89 -0.91 13.08
CA LEU A 256 -12.01 -1.10 14.53
C LEU A 256 -12.50 -2.51 14.89
N SER A 257 -13.46 -3.05 14.14
CA SER A 257 -13.97 -4.41 14.38
C SER A 257 -12.91 -5.49 14.15
N ILE A 258 -11.88 -5.26 13.33
CA ILE A 258 -10.78 -6.23 13.15
C ILE A 258 -10.07 -6.49 14.48
N LEU A 259 -9.85 -5.45 15.29
CA LEU A 259 -9.23 -5.59 16.61
C LEU A 259 -10.10 -6.45 17.54
N ASP A 260 -11.41 -6.22 17.53
CA ASP A 260 -12.37 -6.96 18.35
C ASP A 260 -12.57 -8.43 17.89
N ARG A 261 -12.14 -8.76 16.67
CA ARG A 261 -12.19 -10.12 16.12
C ARG A 261 -10.90 -10.90 16.32
N SER A 262 -9.85 -10.27 16.82
CA SER A 262 -8.57 -10.93 17.11
C SER A 262 -8.72 -12.04 18.15
N PRO A 263 -7.94 -13.13 18.06
CA PRO A 263 -7.90 -14.15 19.11
C PRO A 263 -7.63 -13.56 20.50
N SER A 264 -6.67 -12.63 20.60
CA SER A 264 -6.36 -11.91 21.85
C SER A 264 -7.59 -11.24 22.47
N HIS A 265 -8.40 -10.56 21.66
CA HIS A 265 -9.62 -9.94 22.15
C HIS A 265 -10.70 -10.95 22.54
N GLN A 266 -10.80 -12.08 21.83
CA GLN A 266 -11.80 -13.10 22.14
C GLN A 266 -11.46 -13.84 23.44
N ASP A 267 -10.17 -14.00 23.74
CA ASP A 267 -9.67 -14.67 24.94
C ASP A 267 -9.74 -13.76 26.17
N ASP A 268 -9.24 -12.52 26.07
CA ASP A 268 -9.30 -11.52 27.13
C ASP A 268 -9.57 -10.11 26.56
N PRO A 269 -10.85 -9.73 26.37
CA PRO A 269 -11.22 -8.44 25.82
C PRO A 269 -10.73 -7.24 26.63
N ALA A 270 -10.60 -7.38 27.95
CA ALA A 270 -10.23 -6.28 28.83
C ALA A 270 -8.74 -5.94 28.67
N THR A 271 -7.90 -6.97 28.69
CA THR A 271 -6.45 -6.84 28.51
C THR A 271 -6.08 -6.45 27.08
N ASP A 272 -6.74 -7.02 26.08
CA ASP A 272 -6.54 -6.64 24.67
C ASP A 272 -6.79 -5.14 24.47
N VAL A 273 -7.93 -4.62 24.94
CA VAL A 273 -8.26 -3.19 24.80
C VAL A 273 -7.25 -2.32 25.53
N SER A 274 -6.76 -2.71 26.71
CA SER A 274 -5.75 -1.91 27.42
C SER A 274 -4.43 -1.79 26.67
N HIS A 275 -4.08 -2.76 25.81
CA HIS A 275 -2.86 -2.71 24.99
C HIS A 275 -3.02 -1.90 23.70
N ARG A 276 -4.23 -1.49 23.31
CA ARG A 276 -4.46 -0.70 22.08
C ARG A 276 -3.97 0.76 22.17
N HIS A 277 -3.26 1.14 23.23
CA HIS A 277 -2.50 2.39 23.26
C HIS A 277 -1.16 2.27 22.53
N ASP A 278 -0.65 1.05 22.34
CA ASP A 278 0.69 0.80 21.82
C ASP A 278 0.65 0.48 20.31
N PRO A 279 1.32 1.27 19.44
CA PRO A 279 1.38 0.96 18.02
C PRO A 279 2.12 -0.36 17.72
N VAL A 280 3.05 -0.81 18.57
CA VAL A 280 3.73 -2.12 18.42
C VAL A 280 2.70 -3.24 18.53
N TYR A 281 1.87 -3.22 19.59
CA TYR A 281 0.80 -4.19 19.79
C TYR A 281 -0.24 -4.17 18.66
N VAL A 282 -0.78 -2.99 18.34
CA VAL A 282 -1.84 -2.84 17.33
C VAL A 282 -1.38 -3.33 15.96
N THR A 283 -0.19 -2.93 15.52
CA THR A 283 0.31 -3.30 14.19
C THR A 283 0.59 -4.80 14.08
N ARG A 284 1.10 -5.43 15.14
CA ARG A 284 1.30 -6.89 15.19
C ARG A 284 -0.02 -7.65 15.10
N ILE A 285 -1.05 -7.24 15.85
CA ILE A 285 -2.40 -7.83 15.77
C ILE A 285 -3.01 -7.67 14.37
N ILE A 286 -2.86 -6.51 13.75
CA ILE A 286 -3.35 -6.29 12.38
C ILE A 286 -2.61 -7.18 11.37
N SER A 287 -1.29 -7.37 11.50
CA SER A 287 -0.53 -8.30 10.62
C SER A 287 -1.12 -9.72 10.66
N ALA A 288 -1.52 -10.19 11.85
CA ALA A 288 -2.14 -11.48 12.06
C ALA A 288 -3.56 -11.54 11.48
N MET A 289 -4.36 -10.49 11.73
CA MET A 289 -5.79 -10.50 11.41
C MET A 289 -6.10 -10.24 9.94
N VAL A 290 -5.17 -9.65 9.18
CA VAL A 290 -5.38 -9.41 7.75
C VAL A 290 -5.36 -10.74 6.96
N ASN A 291 -4.60 -11.75 7.40
CA ASN A 291 -4.68 -13.10 6.84
C ASN A 291 -5.62 -14.01 7.65
N SER A 292 -6.18 -15.03 7.01
CA SER A 292 -7.16 -15.93 7.64
C SER A 292 -6.58 -17.26 8.11
N ASN A 293 -5.25 -17.41 8.24
CA ASN A 293 -4.63 -18.72 8.42
C ASN A 293 -4.82 -19.32 9.82
N ASN A 294 -4.92 -18.49 10.86
CA ASN A 294 -5.24 -18.93 12.23
C ASN A 294 -6.73 -18.81 12.57
N ASP A 295 -7.58 -18.91 11.54
CA ASP A 295 -9.03 -18.67 11.55
C ASP A 295 -9.42 -17.18 11.78
N ARG A 296 -10.58 -16.78 11.22
CA ARG A 296 -11.29 -15.50 11.47
C ARG A 296 -10.67 -14.20 10.92
N GLY A 297 -9.50 -14.23 10.29
CA GLY A 297 -8.95 -13.05 9.63
C GLY A 297 -9.64 -12.66 8.31
N VAL A 298 -9.15 -11.58 7.69
CA VAL A 298 -9.84 -10.90 6.58
C VAL A 298 -9.72 -11.65 5.26
N VAL A 299 -8.50 -11.98 4.82
CA VAL A 299 -8.21 -12.47 3.47
C VAL A 299 -7.64 -13.88 3.50
N GLN A 300 -8.14 -14.75 2.63
CA GLN A 300 -7.60 -16.10 2.45
C GLN A 300 -6.61 -16.13 1.27
N GLY A 301 -5.38 -16.60 1.54
CA GLY A 301 -4.33 -16.70 0.53
C GLY A 301 -4.54 -17.84 -0.48
N GLN A 302 -4.13 -17.62 -1.75
CA GLN A 302 -4.10 -18.65 -2.78
C GLN A 302 -3.07 -18.34 -3.87
N TRP A 303 -2.16 -19.28 -4.16
CA TRP A 303 -1.05 -19.14 -5.10
C TRP A 303 -1.00 -20.21 -6.20
N GLN A 304 -1.92 -21.18 -6.21
CA GLN A 304 -1.88 -22.33 -7.13
C GLN A 304 -2.59 -22.11 -8.49
N GLY A 305 -2.96 -20.86 -8.83
CA GLY A 305 -3.60 -20.55 -10.13
C GLY A 305 -5.03 -21.09 -10.31
N LYS A 306 -5.67 -21.58 -9.24
CA LYS A 306 -7.07 -22.06 -9.25
C LYS A 306 -7.88 -21.29 -8.22
N TYR A 307 -8.76 -20.40 -8.68
CA TYR A 307 -9.50 -19.47 -7.83
C TYR A 307 -11.00 -19.77 -7.72
N GLY A 308 -11.39 -21.03 -7.92
CA GLY A 308 -12.77 -21.49 -7.77
C GLY A 308 -13.37 -21.12 -6.41
N GLY A 309 -14.60 -20.61 -6.41
CA GLY A 309 -15.32 -20.19 -5.21
C GLY A 309 -14.83 -18.87 -4.59
N GLY A 310 -14.00 -18.09 -5.29
CA GLY A 310 -13.51 -16.79 -4.87
C GLY A 310 -13.22 -15.85 -6.03
N THR A 311 -12.59 -14.72 -5.71
CA THR A 311 -12.10 -13.73 -6.67
C THR A 311 -10.61 -13.96 -6.91
N SER A 312 -10.18 -13.95 -8.17
CA SER A 312 -8.74 -13.98 -8.49
C SER A 312 -8.03 -12.80 -7.82
N PRO A 313 -6.88 -13.02 -7.14
CA PRO A 313 -6.10 -11.95 -6.52
C PRO A 313 -5.73 -10.81 -7.47
N LEU A 314 -5.61 -11.11 -8.77
CA LEU A 314 -5.30 -10.14 -9.82
C LEU A 314 -6.48 -9.19 -10.15
N ASN A 315 -7.69 -9.48 -9.68
CA ASN A 315 -8.90 -8.70 -9.99
C ASN A 315 -9.20 -7.65 -8.92
N TRP A 316 -8.56 -7.72 -7.75
CA TRP A 316 -8.69 -6.67 -6.75
C TRP A 316 -8.05 -5.36 -7.23
N ARG A 317 -8.71 -4.26 -6.93
CA ARG A 317 -8.28 -2.88 -7.24
C ARG A 317 -8.15 -2.01 -5.99
N GLY A 318 -8.47 -2.56 -4.82
CA GLY A 318 -8.52 -1.81 -3.58
C GLY A 318 -8.99 -2.65 -2.40
N SER A 319 -8.82 -2.09 -1.22
CA SER A 319 -9.10 -2.74 0.07
C SER A 319 -10.57 -2.73 0.46
N VAL A 320 -11.31 -1.73 -0.03
CA VAL A 320 -12.67 -1.40 0.44
C VAL A 320 -13.64 -2.54 0.16
N ALA A 321 -13.68 -3.01 -1.08
CA ALA A 321 -14.55 -4.12 -1.47
C ALA A 321 -14.24 -5.40 -0.67
N ILE A 322 -12.96 -5.61 -0.32
CA ILE A 322 -12.51 -6.75 0.50
C ILE A 322 -13.04 -6.59 1.93
N LEU A 323 -12.78 -5.45 2.57
CA LEU A 323 -13.19 -5.16 3.95
C LEU A 323 -14.71 -5.20 4.12
N GLN A 324 -15.45 -4.57 3.21
CA GLN A 324 -16.92 -4.60 3.22
C GLN A 324 -17.46 -6.01 2.98
N LYS A 325 -16.84 -6.80 2.08
CA LYS A 325 -17.27 -8.19 1.85
C LYS A 325 -17.00 -9.06 3.08
N TRP A 326 -15.87 -8.89 3.75
CA TRP A 326 -15.57 -9.56 5.01
C TRP A 326 -16.62 -9.22 6.07
N PHE A 327 -16.92 -7.93 6.26
CA PHE A 327 -17.93 -7.47 7.21
C PHE A 327 -19.35 -7.98 6.89
N LYS A 328 -19.83 -7.78 5.66
CA LYS A 328 -21.17 -8.20 5.20
C LYS A 328 -21.37 -9.72 5.24
N SER A 329 -20.30 -10.49 5.06
CA SER A 329 -20.33 -11.96 5.14
C SER A 329 -20.30 -12.50 6.58
N ARG A 330 -20.43 -11.62 7.59
CA ARG A 330 -20.28 -11.93 9.02
C ARG A 330 -18.88 -12.45 9.34
N TYR A 331 -17.87 -11.72 8.88
CA TYR A 331 -16.45 -11.97 9.17
C TYR A 331 -15.92 -13.29 8.59
N LYS A 332 -16.51 -13.75 7.48
CA LYS A 332 -15.98 -14.92 6.77
C LYS A 332 -14.79 -14.49 5.90
N PRO A 333 -13.71 -15.31 5.83
CA PRO A 333 -12.55 -14.97 5.02
C PRO A 333 -12.90 -14.69 3.56
N VAL A 334 -12.31 -13.62 3.03
CA VAL A 334 -12.48 -13.19 1.65
C VAL A 334 -11.49 -13.94 0.76
N LYS A 335 -12.04 -14.73 -0.15
CA LYS A 335 -11.31 -15.50 -1.15
C LYS A 335 -11.12 -14.67 -2.43
N TYR A 336 -9.92 -14.49 -2.98
CA TYR A 336 -8.59 -14.83 -2.47
C TYR A 336 -7.65 -13.63 -2.55
N GLY A 337 -6.52 -13.70 -1.82
CA GLY A 337 -5.44 -12.71 -1.87
C GLY A 337 -4.06 -13.32 -2.12
N GLN A 338 -3.13 -12.44 -2.50
CA GLN A 338 -1.68 -12.67 -2.54
C GLN A 338 -0.99 -11.47 -1.90
N CYS A 339 0.35 -11.46 -1.77
CA CYS A 339 1.10 -10.49 -0.94
C CYS A 339 0.65 -9.02 -1.11
N TRP A 340 0.51 -8.53 -2.36
CA TRP A 340 0.06 -7.15 -2.59
C TRP A 340 -1.38 -6.86 -2.13
N VAL A 341 -2.25 -7.86 -2.12
CA VAL A 341 -3.63 -7.74 -1.60
C VAL A 341 -3.60 -7.62 -0.08
N PHE A 342 -2.81 -8.47 0.59
CA PHE A 342 -2.61 -8.38 2.05
C PHE A 342 -2.02 -7.02 2.42
N ALA A 343 -0.95 -6.60 1.74
CA ALA A 343 -0.30 -5.33 2.01
C ALA A 343 -1.21 -4.12 1.75
N GLY A 344 -2.03 -4.18 0.70
CA GLY A 344 -3.03 -3.15 0.40
C GLY A 344 -4.09 -3.02 1.50
N VAL A 345 -4.66 -4.14 1.95
CA VAL A 345 -5.65 -4.19 3.03
C VAL A 345 -5.05 -3.72 4.35
N MET A 346 -3.86 -4.21 4.70
CA MET A 346 -3.16 -3.81 5.91
C MET A 346 -2.84 -2.30 5.92
N CYS A 347 -2.39 -1.75 4.79
CA CYS A 347 -2.13 -0.31 4.66
C CYS A 347 -3.41 0.50 4.92
N THR A 348 -4.55 0.10 4.35
CA THR A 348 -5.83 0.77 4.60
C THR A 348 -6.16 0.77 6.08
N VAL A 349 -6.09 -0.38 6.75
CA VAL A 349 -6.46 -0.50 8.17
C VAL A 349 -5.56 0.38 9.04
N LEU A 350 -4.25 0.35 8.83
CA LEU A 350 -3.30 1.12 9.64
C LEU A 350 -3.42 2.63 9.41
N ARG A 351 -3.58 3.08 8.15
CA ARG A 351 -3.87 4.50 7.85
C ARG A 351 -5.19 4.94 8.48
N CYS A 352 -6.21 4.09 8.41
CA CYS A 352 -7.52 4.35 8.99
C CYS A 352 -7.46 4.55 10.52
N LEU A 353 -6.61 3.79 11.22
CA LEU A 353 -6.38 3.92 12.67
C LEU A 353 -5.45 5.10 13.04
N GLY A 354 -4.89 5.80 12.06
CA GLY A 354 -4.00 6.94 12.28
C GLY A 354 -2.52 6.59 12.38
N ILE A 355 -2.09 5.43 11.88
CA ILE A 355 -0.66 5.05 11.84
C ILE A 355 -0.14 5.30 10.42
N ALA A 356 0.82 6.22 10.28
CA ALA A 356 1.44 6.52 8.99
C ALA A 356 2.08 5.25 8.41
N THR A 357 1.60 4.82 7.23
CA THR A 357 1.93 3.51 6.65
C THR A 357 2.12 3.61 5.14
N ARG A 358 3.11 2.90 4.60
CA ARG A 358 3.34 2.76 3.15
C ARG A 358 3.51 1.30 2.75
N VAL A 359 3.29 1.02 1.47
CA VAL A 359 3.51 -0.31 0.87
C VAL A 359 4.91 -0.37 0.27
N VAL A 360 5.61 -1.48 0.49
CA VAL A 360 6.97 -1.73 0.02
C VAL A 360 7.00 -2.99 -0.82
N SER A 361 7.73 -2.95 -1.93
CA SER A 361 7.91 -4.09 -2.84
C SER A 361 9.37 -4.46 -2.95
N ASN A 362 9.72 -5.68 -2.57
CA ASN A 362 11.07 -6.25 -2.66
C ASN A 362 11.16 -7.21 -3.84
N PHE A 363 12.13 -7.01 -4.75
CA PHE A 363 12.33 -7.90 -5.89
C PHE A 363 13.38 -8.95 -5.59
N ASN A 364 13.18 -10.17 -6.09
CA ASN A 364 13.96 -11.36 -5.70
C ASN A 364 13.91 -11.55 -4.17
N SER A 365 12.72 -11.56 -3.57
CA SER A 365 12.56 -11.75 -2.13
C SER A 365 12.82 -13.20 -1.76
N ALA A 366 13.67 -13.44 -0.77
CA ALA A 366 13.88 -14.77 -0.23
C ALA A 366 12.74 -15.17 0.70
N HIS A 367 12.42 -16.46 0.72
CA HIS A 367 11.66 -17.11 1.78
C HIS A 367 12.56 -18.23 2.30
N ASP A 368 13.27 -17.93 3.38
CA ASP A 368 14.18 -18.83 4.12
C ASP A 368 13.37 -19.54 5.21
N THR A 369 13.21 -20.85 5.06
CA THR A 369 12.33 -21.68 5.91
C THR A 369 13.08 -22.34 7.08
N ASP A 370 14.41 -22.42 7.02
CA ASP A 370 15.24 -23.05 8.04
C ASP A 370 16.04 -22.05 8.91
N GLY A 371 16.00 -20.76 8.53
CA GLY A 371 16.55 -19.64 9.28
C GLY A 371 18.08 -19.54 9.21
N ASN A 372 18.68 -20.10 8.17
CA ASN A 372 20.14 -20.16 8.01
C ASN A 372 20.75 -18.98 7.22
N LEU A 373 19.92 -18.01 6.78
CA LEU A 373 20.27 -16.86 5.92
C LEU A 373 20.80 -17.25 4.54
N SER A 374 20.45 -18.44 4.07
CA SER A 374 20.65 -18.94 2.73
C SER A 374 19.30 -19.31 2.14
N VAL A 375 19.20 -19.23 0.82
CA VAL A 375 18.14 -19.87 0.06
C VAL A 375 18.78 -21.00 -0.71
N ASP A 376 18.52 -22.23 -0.29
CA ASP A 376 19.09 -23.42 -0.89
C ASP A 376 18.22 -23.95 -2.02
N LYS A 377 18.68 -23.77 -3.27
CA LYS A 377 18.06 -24.36 -4.44
C LYS A 377 18.72 -25.67 -4.82
N TYR A 378 17.95 -26.76 -4.85
CA TYR A 378 18.42 -28.05 -5.33
C TYR A 378 18.02 -28.24 -6.79
N VAL A 379 19.00 -28.60 -7.63
CA VAL A 379 18.80 -28.90 -9.04
C VAL A 379 19.34 -30.26 -9.42
N ASP A 380 18.74 -30.88 -10.43
CA ASP A 380 19.28 -32.08 -11.04
C ASP A 380 20.38 -31.80 -12.08
N THR A 381 20.85 -32.86 -12.73
CA THR A 381 21.91 -32.78 -13.75
C THR A 381 21.52 -32.01 -15.03
N PHE A 382 20.24 -31.70 -15.23
CA PHE A 382 19.73 -30.86 -16.33
C PHE A 382 19.41 -29.42 -15.86
N GLY A 383 19.68 -29.11 -14.59
CA GLY A 383 19.39 -27.81 -13.99
C GLY A 383 17.93 -27.64 -13.59
N ARG A 384 17.13 -28.71 -13.61
CA ARG A 384 15.72 -28.65 -13.18
C ARG A 384 15.66 -28.57 -11.66
N THR A 385 14.84 -27.66 -11.13
CA THR A 385 14.63 -27.54 -9.69
C THR A 385 13.94 -28.80 -9.14
N LEU A 386 14.45 -29.33 -8.04
CA LEU A 386 13.88 -30.47 -7.32
C LEU A 386 13.01 -29.94 -6.18
N GLU A 387 11.70 -29.85 -6.43
CA GLU A 387 10.75 -29.22 -5.49
C GLU A 387 10.66 -29.95 -4.15
N ASP A 388 10.68 -31.29 -4.18
CA ASP A 388 10.59 -32.11 -2.96
C ASP A 388 11.79 -31.91 -2.00
N LEU A 389 12.87 -31.29 -2.48
CA LEU A 389 14.06 -30.98 -1.69
C LEU A 389 14.26 -29.47 -1.46
N THR A 390 13.56 -28.63 -2.22
CA THR A 390 13.73 -27.17 -2.20
C THR A 390 12.59 -26.57 -1.39
N GLU A 391 12.76 -26.52 -0.07
CA GLU A 391 11.79 -25.90 0.84
C GLU A 391 11.88 -24.36 0.77
N ASP A 392 13.09 -23.80 0.65
CA ASP A 392 13.29 -22.36 0.47
C ASP A 392 12.90 -21.89 -0.93
N SER A 393 12.43 -20.65 -1.04
CA SER A 393 12.04 -20.09 -2.34
C SER A 393 12.53 -18.66 -2.54
N MET A 394 12.62 -18.25 -3.81
CA MET A 394 12.90 -16.87 -4.20
C MET A 394 11.75 -16.38 -5.08
N TRP A 395 10.99 -15.43 -4.55
CA TRP A 395 9.85 -14.84 -5.21
C TRP A 395 10.32 -13.72 -6.14
N ASN A 396 9.73 -13.62 -7.34
CA ASN A 396 10.06 -12.55 -8.30
C ASN A 396 9.92 -11.16 -7.67
N PHE A 397 8.88 -11.00 -6.86
CA PHE A 397 8.71 -9.90 -5.93
C PHE A 397 7.86 -10.36 -4.75
N HIS A 398 8.00 -9.67 -3.63
CA HIS A 398 7.15 -9.78 -2.46
C HIS A 398 6.78 -8.38 -1.96
N VAL A 399 5.61 -8.25 -1.33
CA VAL A 399 5.04 -6.95 -0.97
C VAL A 399 4.58 -6.99 0.48
N TRP A 400 5.05 -6.03 1.28
CA TRP A 400 4.72 -5.85 2.69
C TRP A 400 4.45 -4.37 3.00
N ASN A 401 4.29 -4.04 4.29
CA ASN A 401 4.07 -2.68 4.78
C ASN A 401 5.24 -2.17 5.61
N GLU A 402 5.47 -0.86 5.57
CA GLU A 402 6.23 -0.16 6.60
C GLU A 402 5.31 0.82 7.32
N SER A 403 5.33 0.81 8.65
CA SER A 403 4.61 1.77 9.48
C SER A 403 5.57 2.59 10.33
N TRP A 404 5.25 3.86 10.54
CA TRP A 404 6.10 4.80 11.25
C TRP A 404 5.69 4.95 12.71
N PHE A 405 6.59 4.60 13.63
CA PHE A 405 6.43 4.86 15.06
C PHE A 405 7.74 4.68 15.84
N ALA A 406 7.78 5.21 17.06
CA ALA A 406 8.86 5.01 18.02
C ALA A 406 8.90 3.57 18.55
N ARG A 407 10.10 3.07 18.86
CA ARG A 407 10.32 1.74 19.44
C ARG A 407 10.81 1.87 20.87
N GLN A 408 9.92 2.26 21.78
CA GLN A 408 10.24 2.43 23.20
C GLN A 408 10.85 1.16 23.82
N ASP A 409 10.45 0.00 23.31
CA ASP A 409 10.95 -1.33 23.69
C ASP A 409 12.39 -1.61 23.22
N LEU A 410 12.86 -0.98 22.14
CA LEU A 410 14.21 -1.17 21.59
C LEU A 410 15.16 0.02 21.82
N GLY A 411 14.60 1.20 22.09
CA GLY A 411 15.31 2.47 22.23
C GLY A 411 15.22 3.37 20.99
N PRO A 412 15.62 4.65 21.14
CA PRO A 412 15.32 5.72 20.18
C PRO A 412 15.96 5.54 18.80
N SER A 413 17.06 4.79 18.71
CA SER A 413 17.75 4.54 17.42
C SER A 413 17.00 3.59 16.48
N TYR A 414 15.98 2.87 16.99
CA TYR A 414 15.23 1.88 16.23
C TYR A 414 13.81 2.32 15.86
N GLY A 415 13.41 3.53 16.25
CA GLY A 415 12.17 4.16 15.78
C GLY A 415 12.20 4.50 14.29
N GLY A 416 11.08 5.03 13.79
CA GLY A 416 10.87 5.33 12.38
C GLY A 416 10.15 4.19 11.67
N TRP A 417 10.57 3.83 10.46
CA TRP A 417 9.92 2.79 9.66
C TRP A 417 10.12 1.37 10.25
N GLN A 418 9.01 0.66 10.43
CA GLN A 418 8.93 -0.70 10.94
C GLN A 418 8.28 -1.61 9.90
N VAL A 419 8.95 -2.70 9.54
CA VAL A 419 8.44 -3.73 8.62
C VAL A 419 7.32 -4.52 9.28
N LEU A 420 6.22 -4.68 8.55
CA LEU A 420 5.06 -5.45 8.92
C LEU A 420 4.59 -6.25 7.70
N ASP A 421 4.34 -7.54 7.88
CA ASP A 421 3.87 -8.39 6.78
C ASP A 421 2.67 -9.23 7.21
N ALA A 422 1.55 -9.03 6.53
CA ALA A 422 0.34 -9.80 6.71
C ALA A 422 0.29 -11.05 5.82
N THR A 423 1.27 -11.28 4.97
CA THR A 423 1.34 -12.47 4.13
C THR A 423 1.72 -13.67 5.00
N PRO A 424 0.92 -14.75 5.01
CA PRO A 424 1.16 -15.90 5.89
C PRO A 424 2.30 -16.78 5.34
N GLN A 425 3.55 -16.38 5.60
CA GLN A 425 4.76 -17.12 5.20
C GLN A 425 5.31 -17.96 6.34
N GLU A 426 5.61 -17.34 7.49
CA GLU A 426 6.15 -18.00 8.67
C GLU A 426 5.27 -17.77 9.91
N GLU A 427 5.29 -18.74 10.82
CA GLU A 427 4.64 -18.58 12.13
C GLU A 427 5.59 -17.89 13.13
N SER A 428 5.15 -16.78 13.69
CA SER A 428 5.78 -16.11 14.83
C SER A 428 4.95 -16.38 16.08
N GLU A 429 5.57 -17.06 17.06
CA GLU A 429 4.91 -17.45 18.32
C GLU A 429 3.67 -18.36 18.12
N GLY A 430 3.64 -19.13 17.02
CA GLY A 430 2.53 -20.05 16.69
C GLY A 430 1.37 -19.39 15.92
N THR A 431 1.55 -18.15 15.49
CA THR A 431 0.57 -17.37 14.71
C THR A 431 1.22 -16.86 13.43
N PHE A 432 0.49 -16.84 12.31
CA PHE A 432 0.92 -16.19 11.07
C PHE A 432 0.82 -14.67 11.21
N GLN A 433 1.86 -14.10 11.80
CA GLN A 433 2.04 -12.67 12.06
C GLN A 433 3.51 -12.33 11.84
N CYS A 434 3.81 -11.13 11.34
CA CYS A 434 5.18 -10.72 11.08
C CYS A 434 5.36 -9.22 11.36
N GLY A 435 6.37 -8.91 12.18
CA GLY A 435 6.73 -7.58 12.61
C GLY A 435 5.99 -7.13 13.90
N PRO A 436 6.22 -5.89 14.33
CA PRO A 436 7.05 -4.87 13.68
C PRO A 436 8.57 -5.10 13.81
N ALA A 437 9.29 -5.14 12.69
CA ALA A 437 10.75 -5.22 12.65
C ALA A 437 11.36 -3.87 12.25
N SER A 438 12.24 -3.30 13.07
CA SER A 438 12.87 -2.00 12.76
C SER A 438 13.74 -2.09 11.51
N VAL A 439 13.45 -1.27 10.49
CA VAL A 439 14.24 -1.21 9.24
C VAL A 439 15.72 -0.90 9.55
N THR A 440 15.97 -0.05 10.55
CA THR A 440 17.33 0.24 11.04
C THR A 440 18.00 -1.01 11.63
N ALA A 441 17.28 -1.80 12.43
CA ALA A 441 17.81 -3.05 12.98
C ALA A 441 18.13 -4.07 11.87
N ILE A 442 17.29 -4.17 10.85
CA ILE A 442 17.53 -5.00 9.67
C ILE A 442 18.80 -4.54 8.94
N ARG A 443 18.93 -3.24 8.67
CA ARG A 443 20.12 -2.68 8.00
C ARG A 443 21.42 -2.90 8.74
N GLU A 444 21.39 -2.86 10.07
CA GLU A 444 22.57 -3.10 10.90
C GLU A 444 22.79 -4.57 11.28
N GLY A 445 21.92 -5.49 10.87
CA GLY A 445 22.03 -6.92 11.17
C GLY A 445 21.79 -7.24 12.64
N ASP A 446 20.95 -6.46 13.32
CA ASP A 446 20.55 -6.64 14.71
C ASP A 446 19.33 -7.57 14.84
N VAL A 447 19.34 -8.67 14.10
CA VAL A 447 18.23 -9.61 13.88
C VAL A 447 17.63 -10.24 15.13
N HIS A 448 18.34 -10.26 16.25
CA HIS A 448 17.84 -10.72 17.56
C HIS A 448 16.78 -9.81 18.20
N LEU A 449 16.62 -8.57 17.72
CA LEU A 449 15.64 -7.65 18.28
C LEU A 449 14.24 -8.02 17.81
N ALA A 450 13.26 -7.77 18.68
CA ALA A 450 11.87 -8.00 18.35
C ALA A 450 11.41 -7.06 17.21
N HIS A 451 10.54 -7.48 16.30
CA HIS A 451 10.03 -8.83 16.08
C HIS A 451 10.55 -9.37 14.76
N ASP A 452 10.62 -10.70 14.64
CA ASP A 452 10.80 -11.41 13.36
C ASP A 452 12.03 -10.99 12.53
N GLY A 453 13.02 -10.36 13.19
CA GLY A 453 14.24 -9.86 12.58
C GLY A 453 15.03 -10.88 11.76
N PRO A 454 15.14 -12.16 12.15
CA PRO A 454 15.79 -13.19 11.34
C PRO A 454 15.15 -13.35 9.96
N PHE A 455 13.82 -13.49 9.96
CA PHE A 455 13.03 -13.73 8.76
C PHE A 455 13.12 -12.53 7.82
N VAL A 456 12.78 -11.33 8.32
CA VAL A 456 12.82 -10.09 7.53
C VAL A 456 14.22 -9.79 6.99
N PHE A 457 15.28 -10.10 7.75
CA PHE A 457 16.64 -9.95 7.26
C PHE A 457 16.97 -10.92 6.13
N ALA A 458 16.53 -12.18 6.23
CA ALA A 458 16.72 -13.19 5.19
C ALA A 458 16.06 -12.75 3.87
N GLU A 459 14.82 -12.23 3.94
CA GLU A 459 14.06 -11.77 2.76
C GLU A 459 14.84 -10.80 1.85
N VAL A 460 15.73 -10.01 2.43
CA VAL A 460 16.50 -8.97 1.73
C VAL A 460 18.01 -9.22 1.65
N ASN A 461 18.58 -10.13 2.45
CA ASN A 461 20.03 -10.36 2.52
C ASN A 461 20.47 -11.82 2.35
N ALA A 462 19.55 -12.79 2.22
CA ALA A 462 19.94 -14.20 2.11
C ALA A 462 20.88 -14.46 0.93
N ASP A 463 21.88 -15.31 1.14
CA ASP A 463 22.75 -15.77 0.06
C ASP A 463 22.01 -16.82 -0.77
N TYR A 464 22.06 -16.73 -2.10
CA TYR A 464 21.37 -17.70 -2.97
C TYR A 464 22.33 -18.83 -3.35
N ILE A 465 22.16 -20.02 -2.78
CA ILE A 465 23.05 -21.16 -3.00
C ILE A 465 22.38 -22.19 -3.89
N THR A 466 23.07 -22.61 -4.96
CA THR A 466 22.60 -23.67 -5.84
C THR A 466 23.39 -24.96 -5.60
N TRP A 467 22.67 -26.04 -5.31
CA TRP A 467 23.17 -27.38 -5.07
C TRP A 467 22.78 -28.32 -6.21
N LEU A 468 23.76 -29.00 -6.80
CA LEU A 468 23.53 -30.13 -7.70
C LEU A 468 23.26 -31.37 -6.85
N TRP A 469 22.09 -31.97 -7.02
CA TRP A 469 21.69 -33.20 -6.36
C TRP A 469 21.80 -34.37 -7.33
N HIS A 470 22.46 -35.43 -6.89
CA HIS A 470 22.64 -36.66 -7.64
C HIS A 470 21.68 -37.76 -7.16
N GLU A 471 21.37 -38.73 -8.02
CA GLU A 471 20.50 -39.87 -7.68
C GLU A 471 21.06 -40.72 -6.51
N ASP A 472 22.37 -40.69 -6.29
CA ASP A 472 23.07 -41.33 -5.16
C ASP A 472 22.98 -40.52 -3.85
N GLN A 473 22.13 -39.48 -3.80
CA GLN A 473 21.94 -38.55 -2.68
C GLN A 473 23.16 -37.70 -2.33
N ARG A 474 24.15 -37.65 -3.22
CA ARG A 474 25.29 -36.75 -3.08
C ARG A 474 24.90 -35.35 -3.54
N ARG A 475 25.30 -34.33 -2.76
CA ARG A 475 25.14 -32.92 -3.11
C ARG A 475 26.48 -32.27 -3.44
N GLU A 476 26.52 -31.45 -4.48
CA GLU A 476 27.69 -30.65 -4.85
C GLU A 476 27.29 -29.20 -5.04
N ARG A 477 28.05 -28.26 -4.47
CA ARG A 477 27.81 -26.83 -4.67
C ARG A 477 28.11 -26.45 -6.12
N VAL A 478 27.18 -25.76 -6.77
CA VAL A 478 27.33 -25.25 -8.14
C VAL A 478 27.92 -23.84 -8.10
N TYR A 479 27.19 -22.91 -7.49
CA TYR A 479 27.56 -21.50 -7.35
C TYR A 479 26.75 -20.86 -6.22
N SER A 480 27.27 -19.78 -5.65
CA SER A 480 26.56 -18.95 -4.68
C SER A 480 26.54 -17.50 -5.12
N ASP A 481 25.34 -16.94 -5.19
CA ASP A 481 25.11 -15.55 -5.53
C ASP A 481 24.70 -14.77 -4.30
N THR A 482 25.64 -13.99 -3.77
CA THR A 482 25.43 -13.20 -2.57
C THR A 482 24.72 -11.87 -2.84
N LYS A 483 24.41 -11.56 -4.11
CA LYS A 483 23.88 -10.24 -4.54
C LYS A 483 22.50 -10.33 -5.17
N LYS A 484 21.92 -11.54 -5.25
CA LYS A 484 20.71 -11.81 -6.03
C LYS A 484 19.44 -11.40 -5.29
N ILE A 485 19.40 -11.65 -3.98
CA ILE A 485 18.24 -11.42 -3.12
C ILE A 485 18.12 -9.94 -2.75
N GLY A 486 16.90 -9.46 -2.55
CA GLY A 486 16.67 -8.13 -1.97
C GLY A 486 17.01 -6.98 -2.90
N ARG A 487 16.38 -6.89 -4.07
CA ARG A 487 16.74 -5.92 -5.12
C ARG A 487 15.62 -4.90 -5.32
N CYS A 488 16.03 -3.69 -5.68
CA CYS A 488 15.12 -2.60 -6.07
C CYS A 488 13.95 -2.44 -5.10
N ILE A 489 14.20 -2.48 -3.79
CA ILE A 489 13.16 -2.35 -2.77
C ILE A 489 12.49 -1.00 -2.98
N SER A 490 11.20 -1.00 -3.27
CA SER A 490 10.51 0.15 -3.85
C SER A 490 9.28 0.56 -3.08
N THR A 491 9.01 1.87 -3.03
CA THR A 491 7.75 2.43 -2.54
C THR A 491 7.31 3.63 -3.38
N LYS A 492 6.06 4.06 -3.22
CA LYS A 492 5.51 5.24 -3.91
C LYS A 492 6.13 6.51 -3.34
N ALA A 493 6.45 7.47 -4.22
CA ALA A 493 6.93 8.78 -3.82
C ALA A 493 5.86 9.61 -3.09
N VAL A 494 6.31 10.44 -2.16
CA VAL A 494 5.47 11.47 -1.54
C VAL A 494 4.97 12.43 -2.62
N GLY A 495 3.66 12.64 -2.70
CA GLY A 495 3.05 13.62 -3.61
C GLY A 495 3.06 13.24 -5.11
N SER A 496 3.57 12.07 -5.51
CA SER A 496 3.50 11.61 -6.91
C SER A 496 3.41 10.09 -7.03
N ASP A 497 3.10 9.59 -8.23
CA ASP A 497 3.02 8.15 -8.51
C ASP A 497 4.37 7.52 -8.91
N SER A 498 5.45 8.30 -8.79
CA SER A 498 6.79 7.85 -9.14
C SER A 498 7.32 6.81 -8.17
N ARG A 499 8.20 5.92 -8.65
CA ARG A 499 8.89 4.93 -7.83
C ARG A 499 10.06 5.57 -7.09
N VAL A 500 10.16 5.32 -5.79
CA VAL A 500 11.35 5.60 -4.98
C VAL A 500 12.04 4.28 -4.65
N ASP A 501 13.34 4.21 -4.87
CA ASP A 501 14.17 3.08 -4.47
C ASP A 501 14.69 3.30 -3.04
N ILE A 502 14.31 2.40 -2.13
CA ILE A 502 14.67 2.44 -0.71
C ILE A 502 15.60 1.28 -0.31
N THR A 503 16.23 0.60 -1.28
CA THR A 503 17.13 -0.54 -1.01
C THR A 503 18.24 -0.18 0.00
N GLY A 504 18.77 1.04 -0.08
CA GLY A 504 19.80 1.54 0.84
C GLY A 504 19.34 1.72 2.29
N LEU A 505 18.02 1.73 2.55
CA LEU A 505 17.47 1.75 3.90
C LEU A 505 17.49 0.37 4.56
N TYR A 506 17.43 -0.70 3.77
CA TYR A 506 17.40 -2.08 4.26
C TYR A 506 18.77 -2.73 4.33
N LYS A 507 19.70 -2.34 3.45
CA LYS A 507 21.04 -2.94 3.41
C LYS A 507 22.08 -2.02 2.79
N TYR A 508 23.34 -2.32 3.11
CA TYR A 508 24.48 -1.65 2.52
C TYR A 508 24.72 -2.09 1.06
N PRO A 509 25.41 -1.29 0.23
CA PRO A 509 25.61 -1.61 -1.18
C PRO A 509 26.29 -2.97 -1.41
N GLU A 510 25.76 -3.72 -2.37
CA GLU A 510 26.16 -5.09 -2.69
C GLU A 510 27.65 -5.24 -3.05
N GLY A 511 28.37 -6.06 -2.29
CA GLY A 511 29.81 -6.26 -2.45
C GLY A 511 30.67 -5.20 -1.75
N SER A 512 30.08 -4.30 -0.97
CA SER A 512 30.83 -3.46 -0.03
C SER A 512 31.31 -4.29 1.17
N ARG A 513 32.40 -3.84 1.82
CA ARG A 513 32.91 -4.51 3.02
C ARG A 513 31.91 -4.48 4.18
N LYS A 514 31.17 -3.38 4.33
CA LYS A 514 30.20 -3.17 5.42
C LYS A 514 29.00 -4.10 5.28
N GLU A 515 28.52 -4.31 4.06
CA GLU A 515 27.44 -5.26 3.74
C GLU A 515 27.79 -6.68 4.24
N ARG A 516 28.94 -7.25 3.84
CA ARG A 516 29.37 -8.57 4.34
C ARG A 516 29.65 -8.62 5.85
N GLN A 517 30.09 -7.52 6.45
CA GLN A 517 30.26 -7.44 7.91
C GLN A 517 28.92 -7.53 8.64
N VAL A 518 27.90 -6.85 8.14
CA VAL A 518 26.53 -6.89 8.66
C VAL A 518 25.93 -8.29 8.50
N TYR A 519 26.07 -8.90 7.31
CA TYR A 519 25.65 -10.30 7.08
C TYR A 519 26.30 -11.26 8.08
N SER A 520 27.63 -11.15 8.25
CA SER A 520 28.38 -11.98 9.22
C SER A 520 27.94 -11.73 10.68
N LYS A 521 27.56 -10.50 11.02
CA LYS A 521 27.03 -10.14 12.34
C LYS A 521 25.67 -10.80 12.56
N ALA A 522 24.74 -10.69 11.60
CA ALA A 522 23.43 -11.32 11.67
C ALA A 522 23.55 -12.84 11.84
N MET A 523 24.38 -13.48 11.01
CA MET A 523 24.61 -14.93 11.08
C MET A 523 25.14 -15.39 12.44
N LYS A 524 26.09 -14.65 13.02
CA LYS A 524 26.59 -14.94 14.38
C LYS A 524 25.52 -14.80 15.44
N LYS A 525 24.64 -13.80 15.32
CA LYS A 525 23.52 -13.60 16.25
C LYS A 525 22.53 -14.76 16.17
N LEU A 526 22.16 -15.21 14.98
CA LEU A 526 21.28 -16.38 14.79
C LEU A 526 21.84 -17.65 15.43
N LEU A 527 23.12 -17.94 15.19
CA LEU A 527 23.79 -19.09 15.80
C LEU A 527 23.88 -18.99 17.34
N SER A 528 23.85 -17.77 17.89
CA SER A 528 23.90 -17.52 19.33
C SER A 528 22.51 -17.53 20.00
N LEU A 529 21.42 -17.41 19.21
CA LEU A 529 20.03 -17.47 19.67
C LEU A 529 19.53 -18.90 19.93
N GLU A 530 20.41 -19.90 19.79
CA GLU A 530 20.18 -21.28 20.26
C GLU A 530 20.68 -21.49 21.72
N PRO A 531 19.86 -21.22 22.76
CA PRO A 531 20.00 -21.91 24.05
C PRO A 531 18.80 -22.83 24.39
N TRP A 532 19.12 -24.12 24.58
CA TRP A 532 18.54 -25.05 25.59
C TRP A 532 17.01 -25.18 25.75
N GLY A 533 16.18 -24.98 24.72
CA GLY A 533 14.71 -25.05 24.86
C GLY A 533 13.96 -26.02 23.94
N ARG A 534 14.33 -26.13 22.66
CA ARG A 534 13.59 -26.97 21.70
C ARG A 534 14.51 -28.02 21.08
N ARG A 535 14.50 -29.23 21.65
CA ARG A 535 14.75 -30.44 20.84
C ARG A 535 13.61 -30.56 19.83
N ARG A 536 13.70 -29.80 18.73
CA ARG A 536 13.06 -30.21 17.47
C ARG A 536 13.58 -31.63 17.23
N ARG A 537 12.67 -32.62 17.15
CA ARG A 537 13.02 -34.02 16.88
C ARG A 537 13.64 -34.09 15.48
N ILE A 538 14.91 -33.71 15.35
CA ILE A 538 15.76 -34.15 14.27
C ILE A 538 15.83 -35.65 14.44
N ARG A 539 15.17 -36.39 13.54
CA ARG A 539 15.42 -37.82 13.37
C ARG A 539 16.93 -37.98 13.25
N ARG A 540 17.53 -38.62 14.26
CA ARG A 540 18.97 -38.88 14.35
C ARG A 540 19.41 -39.67 13.11
N ALA A 541 20.15 -39.01 12.24
CA ALA A 541 21.18 -39.64 11.42
C ALA A 541 22.37 -38.67 11.33
N GLY A 542 23.45 -38.96 12.07
CA GLY A 542 24.84 -38.69 11.69
C GLY A 542 25.40 -37.29 11.41
N VAL A 543 24.63 -36.19 11.25
CA VAL A 543 25.19 -34.93 10.68
C VAL A 543 25.45 -33.85 11.73
N ARG A 544 26.36 -34.08 12.69
CA ARG A 544 26.67 -33.08 13.74
C ARG A 544 28.02 -32.36 13.61
N ALA A 545 28.68 -32.42 12.45
CA ALA A 545 29.97 -31.76 12.25
C ALA A 545 30.22 -31.10 10.87
N VAL A 546 29.30 -31.19 9.90
CA VAL A 546 29.56 -30.78 8.50
C VAL A 546 29.08 -29.34 8.17
N TRP A 547 28.16 -28.78 8.95
CA TRP A 547 27.57 -27.45 8.67
C TRP A 547 28.51 -26.25 8.85
N ARG A 548 29.68 -26.44 9.47
CA ARG A 548 30.54 -25.35 9.93
C ARG A 548 31.50 -24.82 8.86
N ASP A 549 31.85 -25.62 7.85
CA ASP A 549 32.80 -25.23 6.79
C ASP A 549 32.10 -24.87 5.45
N ASP A 550 31.02 -25.54 5.07
CA ASP A 550 30.39 -25.37 3.75
C ASP A 550 29.81 -23.95 3.49
N LEU A 551 29.33 -23.25 4.51
CA LEU A 551 28.74 -21.89 4.36
C LEU A 551 29.80 -20.79 4.24
N LEU A 552 31.03 -21.04 4.69
CA LEU A 552 32.14 -20.08 4.66
C LEU A 552 33.09 -20.29 3.47
N GLU A 553 33.06 -21.45 2.82
CA GLU A 553 33.81 -21.65 1.58
C GLU A 553 33.23 -20.77 0.47
N LEU A 554 34.06 -19.88 -0.09
CA LEU A 554 33.71 -19.09 -1.27
C LEU A 554 33.53 -20.03 -2.45
N ALA A 555 32.32 -20.10 -3.00
CA ALA A 555 32.08 -20.80 -4.26
C ALA A 555 33.06 -20.27 -5.32
N THR A 556 33.93 -21.13 -5.85
CA THR A 556 34.87 -20.77 -6.91
C THR A 556 34.10 -20.27 -8.12
N LYS A 557 34.37 -19.03 -8.56
CA LYS A 557 33.75 -18.49 -9.77
C LYS A 557 34.11 -19.39 -10.96
N PRO A 558 33.13 -19.84 -11.76
CA PRO A 558 33.39 -20.72 -12.88
C PRO A 558 34.28 -20.04 -13.92
N SER A 559 35.10 -20.83 -14.60
CA SER A 559 36.00 -20.35 -15.65
C SER A 559 35.30 -20.03 -16.98
N ILE A 560 33.97 -20.17 -17.01
CA ILE A 560 33.07 -19.80 -18.10
C ILE A 560 31.95 -18.90 -17.59
N THR A 561 31.34 -18.15 -18.49
CA THR A 561 30.07 -17.45 -18.24
C THR A 561 29.04 -17.82 -19.31
N GLY A 562 27.76 -17.71 -18.97
CA GLY A 562 26.67 -18.10 -19.85
C GLY A 562 25.45 -17.20 -19.70
N LYS A 563 24.73 -16.99 -20.80
CA LYS A 563 23.45 -16.29 -20.82
C LYS A 563 22.55 -16.79 -21.95
N PHE A 564 21.27 -16.95 -21.66
CA PHE A 564 20.26 -17.09 -22.71
C PHE A 564 19.97 -15.72 -23.33
N LYS A 565 20.01 -15.67 -24.66
CA LYS A 565 19.51 -14.55 -25.47
C LYS A 565 18.24 -15.00 -26.18
N VAL A 566 17.19 -14.20 -26.02
CA VAL A 566 15.97 -14.31 -26.82
C VAL A 566 16.30 -13.73 -28.20
N LEU A 567 16.06 -14.48 -29.28
CA LEU A 567 16.43 -14.06 -30.64
C LEU A 567 15.29 -13.30 -31.33
N GLU A 568 14.06 -13.64 -31.01
CA GLU A 568 12.82 -13.03 -31.50
C GLU A 568 11.89 -12.81 -30.30
N PRO A 569 11.03 -11.77 -30.29
CA PRO A 569 10.07 -11.54 -29.21
C PRO A 569 9.28 -12.80 -28.88
N PRO A 570 9.16 -13.20 -27.60
CA PRO A 570 8.54 -14.46 -27.22
C PRO A 570 7.02 -14.32 -27.23
N VAL A 571 6.39 -14.34 -28.41
CA VAL A 571 4.95 -14.13 -28.57
C VAL A 571 4.19 -15.44 -28.36
N LEU A 572 3.12 -15.41 -27.57
CA LEU A 572 2.23 -16.55 -27.38
C LEU A 572 1.60 -16.99 -28.71
N GLY A 573 1.67 -18.29 -29.03
CA GLY A 573 1.20 -18.85 -30.30
C GLY A 573 2.33 -19.12 -31.30
N GLN A 574 3.55 -18.65 -31.03
CA GLN A 574 4.70 -18.82 -31.92
C GLN A 574 5.78 -19.72 -31.33
N ASP A 575 6.66 -20.22 -32.19
CA ASP A 575 7.85 -20.95 -31.76
C ASP A 575 8.83 -19.99 -31.07
N LEU A 576 9.30 -20.37 -29.89
CA LEU A 576 10.32 -19.62 -29.17
C LEU A 576 11.69 -19.91 -29.75
N LYS A 577 12.38 -18.86 -30.22
CA LYS A 577 13.75 -18.96 -30.71
C LYS A 577 14.73 -18.24 -29.78
N LEU A 578 15.65 -19.00 -29.21
CA LEU A 578 16.66 -18.52 -28.27
C LEU A 578 18.05 -19.05 -28.63
N ALA A 579 19.06 -18.50 -27.98
CA ALA A 579 20.40 -19.06 -27.99
C ALA A 579 21.04 -18.99 -26.60
N LEU A 580 21.61 -20.10 -26.13
CA LEU A 580 22.53 -20.09 -25.00
C LEU A 580 23.91 -19.65 -25.50
N CYS A 581 24.36 -18.47 -25.06
CA CYS A 581 25.70 -17.95 -25.34
C CYS A 581 26.62 -18.34 -24.20
N LEU A 582 27.68 -19.13 -24.47
CA LEU A 582 28.72 -19.51 -23.52
C LEU A 582 30.04 -18.86 -23.91
N THR A 583 30.72 -18.23 -22.95
CA THR A 583 32.02 -17.56 -23.15
C THR A 583 33.07 -18.14 -22.21
N SER A 584 34.25 -18.48 -22.73
CA SER A 584 35.40 -18.84 -21.91
C SER A 584 36.02 -17.60 -21.28
N LEU A 585 36.32 -17.63 -19.98
CA LEU A 585 37.04 -16.55 -19.28
C LEU A 585 38.53 -16.83 -19.16
N THR A 586 39.01 -17.92 -19.76
CA THR A 586 40.40 -18.36 -19.65
C THR A 586 41.12 -18.30 -20.99
N THR A 587 42.45 -18.29 -20.91
CA THR A 587 43.34 -18.38 -22.06
C THR A 587 43.54 -19.81 -22.58
N ARG A 588 42.83 -20.79 -22.00
CA ARG A 588 42.94 -22.21 -22.39
C ARG A 588 41.62 -22.69 -23.00
N ALA A 589 41.73 -23.62 -23.95
CA ALA A 589 40.55 -24.27 -24.50
C ALA A 589 39.93 -25.21 -23.45
N GLN A 590 38.60 -25.22 -23.39
CA GLN A 590 37.83 -26.00 -22.43
C GLN A 590 36.77 -26.84 -23.14
N ARG A 591 36.46 -28.00 -22.58
CA ARG A 591 35.33 -28.82 -23.01
C ARG A 591 34.22 -28.66 -21.99
N VAL A 592 33.03 -28.29 -22.47
CA VAL A 592 31.85 -28.05 -21.66
C VAL A 592 30.75 -28.99 -22.12
N ARG A 593 30.21 -29.78 -21.19
CA ARG A 593 28.95 -30.52 -21.40
C ARG A 593 27.80 -29.63 -20.94
N VAL A 594 26.79 -29.47 -21.77
CA VAL A 594 25.65 -28.59 -21.51
C VAL A 594 24.40 -29.45 -21.53
N ASN A 595 23.73 -29.57 -20.39
CA ASN A 595 22.43 -30.22 -20.30
C ASN A 595 21.36 -29.13 -20.19
N LEU A 596 20.44 -29.08 -21.15
CA LEU A 596 19.37 -28.09 -21.25
C LEU A 596 18.04 -28.69 -20.81
N SER A 597 17.26 -27.89 -20.09
CA SER A 597 15.87 -28.17 -19.79
C SER A 597 15.01 -26.92 -19.98
N GLY A 598 13.72 -27.15 -20.23
CA GLY A 598 12.72 -26.10 -20.27
C GLY A 598 11.40 -26.62 -19.71
N ALA A 599 10.71 -25.80 -18.93
CA ALA A 599 9.41 -26.12 -18.35
C ALA A 599 8.47 -24.91 -18.38
N THR A 600 7.16 -25.15 -18.55
CA THR A 600 6.15 -24.15 -18.19
C THR A 600 6.13 -23.99 -16.66
N ILE A 601 5.95 -22.76 -16.17
CA ILE A 601 6.03 -22.45 -14.73
C ILE A 601 4.91 -21.49 -14.30
N LEU A 602 4.61 -21.48 -13.00
CA LEU A 602 3.87 -20.39 -12.33
C LEU A 602 4.77 -19.16 -12.10
N TYR A 603 4.21 -18.01 -11.73
CA TYR A 603 5.00 -16.83 -11.39
C TYR A 603 5.91 -17.03 -10.17
N THR A 604 5.58 -18.00 -9.31
CA THR A 604 6.40 -18.45 -8.18
C THR A 604 7.58 -19.34 -8.61
N ARG A 605 7.75 -19.59 -9.91
CA ARG A 605 8.73 -20.49 -10.54
C ARG A 605 8.50 -21.99 -10.31
N LYS A 606 7.33 -22.36 -9.78
CA LYS A 606 6.89 -23.76 -9.70
C LYS A 606 6.72 -24.36 -11.10
N PRO A 607 7.37 -25.47 -11.49
CA PRO A 607 7.18 -26.13 -12.78
C PRO A 607 5.82 -26.81 -12.86
N VAL A 608 5.27 -26.78 -14.07
CA VAL A 608 3.97 -27.38 -14.43
C VAL A 608 4.18 -28.56 -15.36
N ALA A 609 4.88 -28.36 -16.48
CA ALA A 609 5.27 -29.43 -17.39
C ALA A 609 6.64 -29.19 -18.03
N GLU A 610 7.39 -30.28 -18.28
CA GLU A 610 8.66 -30.26 -19.00
C GLU A 610 8.40 -30.23 -20.51
N ILE A 611 8.94 -29.22 -21.19
CA ILE A 611 8.71 -28.95 -22.62
C ILE A 611 9.99 -29.07 -23.47
N LEU A 612 11.16 -29.11 -22.84
CA LEU A 612 12.46 -29.22 -23.50
C LEU A 612 13.42 -30.04 -22.64
N ARG A 613 14.18 -30.94 -23.28
CA ARG A 613 15.28 -31.67 -22.66
C ARG A 613 16.34 -32.06 -23.70
N GLU A 614 17.54 -31.49 -23.59
CA GLU A 614 18.62 -31.71 -24.56
C GLU A 614 19.99 -31.81 -23.89
N SER A 615 20.99 -32.32 -24.62
CA SER A 615 22.38 -32.36 -24.16
C SER A 615 23.35 -32.13 -25.30
N HIS A 616 24.29 -31.20 -25.08
CA HIS A 616 25.29 -30.76 -26.06
C HIS A 616 26.69 -30.88 -25.47
N THR A 617 27.69 -31.12 -26.31
CA THR A 617 29.10 -31.02 -25.92
C THR A 617 29.78 -29.97 -26.79
N VAL A 618 30.29 -28.92 -26.15
CA VAL A 618 30.89 -27.78 -26.83
C VAL A 618 32.35 -27.64 -26.41
N LYS A 619 33.23 -27.39 -27.39
CA LYS A 619 34.62 -27.00 -27.14
C LYS A 619 34.70 -25.49 -27.27
N LEU A 620 35.04 -24.79 -26.20
CA LEU A 620 35.30 -23.35 -26.17
C LEU A 620 36.80 -23.11 -26.28
N GLY A 621 37.22 -22.29 -27.25
CA GLY A 621 38.57 -21.78 -27.37
C GLY A 621 38.88 -20.73 -26.30
N PRO A 622 40.14 -20.26 -26.22
CA PRO A 622 40.54 -19.15 -25.36
C PRO A 622 39.68 -17.92 -25.63
N GLN A 623 39.00 -17.40 -24.59
CA GLN A 623 38.15 -16.20 -24.69
C GLN A 623 37.05 -16.25 -25.78
N GLU A 624 36.73 -17.43 -26.31
CA GLU A 624 35.73 -17.62 -27.37
C GLU A 624 34.30 -17.57 -26.80
N GLU A 625 33.38 -16.91 -27.50
CA GLU A 625 31.92 -17.04 -27.31
C GLU A 625 31.34 -18.02 -28.34
N LYS A 626 30.61 -19.05 -27.89
CA LYS A 626 29.80 -19.92 -28.76
C LYS A 626 28.32 -19.82 -28.42
N LYS A 627 27.48 -20.00 -29.45
CA LYS A 627 26.02 -19.97 -29.34
C LYS A 627 25.46 -21.36 -29.61
N ILE A 628 24.60 -21.84 -28.71
CA ILE A 628 23.82 -23.06 -28.88
C ILE A 628 22.38 -22.62 -29.14
N PRO A 629 21.82 -22.82 -30.35
CA PRO A 629 20.44 -22.46 -30.65
C PRO A 629 19.48 -23.34 -29.84
N VAL A 630 18.39 -22.75 -29.36
CA VAL A 630 17.32 -23.42 -28.62
C VAL A 630 16.00 -23.01 -29.24
N THR A 631 15.23 -23.98 -29.71
CA THR A 631 13.90 -23.76 -30.30
C THR A 631 12.86 -24.58 -29.54
N ILE A 632 11.77 -23.94 -29.10
CA ILE A 632 10.63 -24.61 -28.48
C ILE A 632 9.38 -24.26 -29.29
N SER A 633 8.74 -25.24 -29.90
CA SER A 633 7.56 -24.98 -30.74
C SER A 633 6.31 -24.67 -29.92
N TYR A 634 5.35 -23.93 -30.50
CA TYR A 634 4.07 -23.63 -29.84
C TYR A 634 3.36 -24.90 -29.38
N SER A 635 3.38 -25.95 -30.20
CA SER A 635 2.76 -27.24 -29.86
C SER A 635 3.36 -27.91 -28.63
N GLN A 636 4.62 -27.64 -28.28
CA GLN A 636 5.27 -28.23 -27.09
C GLN A 636 4.82 -27.60 -25.78
N TYR A 637 4.37 -26.33 -25.79
CA TYR A 637 4.05 -25.62 -24.55
C TYR A 637 2.57 -25.22 -24.43
N LYS A 638 1.78 -25.25 -25.50
CA LYS A 638 0.41 -24.72 -25.51
C LYS A 638 -0.54 -25.34 -24.47
N GLU A 639 -0.40 -26.65 -24.19
CA GLU A 639 -1.36 -27.39 -23.35
C GLU A 639 -1.12 -27.15 -21.86
N ASP A 640 0.15 -26.97 -21.48
CA ASP A 640 0.58 -26.84 -20.09
C ASP A 640 0.97 -25.40 -19.71
N LEU A 641 0.71 -24.43 -20.59
CA LEU A 641 0.95 -23.02 -20.32
C LEU A 641 -0.10 -22.50 -19.33
N THR A 642 0.36 -21.88 -18.25
CA THR A 642 -0.51 -21.30 -17.23
C THR A 642 -0.93 -19.86 -17.57
N GLU A 643 -1.87 -19.31 -16.80
CA GLU A 643 -2.26 -17.89 -16.86
C GLU A 643 -1.06 -16.94 -16.71
N ASP A 644 0.00 -17.38 -16.02
CA ASP A 644 1.23 -16.61 -15.83
C ASP A 644 2.07 -16.47 -17.11
N LYS A 645 1.80 -17.29 -18.14
CA LYS A 645 2.46 -17.27 -19.46
C LYS A 645 3.98 -17.34 -19.35
N LYS A 646 4.49 -18.13 -18.40
CA LYS A 646 5.92 -18.20 -18.08
C LYS A 646 6.51 -19.56 -18.43
N ILE A 647 7.74 -19.50 -18.94
CA ILE A 647 8.60 -20.65 -19.23
C ILE A 647 9.96 -20.41 -18.57
N LEU A 648 10.47 -21.40 -17.85
CA LEU A 648 11.82 -21.40 -17.30
C LEU A 648 12.72 -22.25 -18.17
N LEU A 649 13.80 -21.66 -18.68
CA LEU A 649 14.92 -22.39 -19.27
C LEU A 649 16.05 -22.51 -18.26
N ALA A 650 16.64 -23.69 -18.20
CA ALA A 650 17.84 -23.96 -17.41
C ALA A 650 18.90 -24.69 -18.25
N ALA A 651 20.16 -24.32 -18.04
CA ALA A 651 21.32 -24.99 -18.62
C ALA A 651 22.33 -25.32 -17.53
N MET A 652 22.51 -26.61 -17.25
CA MET A 652 23.60 -27.08 -16.41
C MET A 652 24.85 -27.32 -17.27
N CYS A 653 25.85 -26.48 -17.07
CA CYS A 653 27.13 -26.52 -17.78
C CYS A 653 28.20 -27.16 -16.88
N LEU A 654 28.76 -28.27 -17.32
CA LEU A 654 29.80 -29.02 -16.63
C LEU A 654 31.12 -28.88 -17.39
N VAL A 655 32.09 -28.21 -16.78
CA VAL A 655 33.41 -27.96 -17.39
C VAL A 655 34.38 -29.06 -16.96
N SER A 656 35.33 -29.39 -17.84
CA SER A 656 36.48 -30.23 -17.50
C SER A 656 37.19 -29.72 -16.23
N LYS A 657 37.40 -30.61 -15.23
CA LYS A 657 37.88 -30.37 -13.85
C LYS A 657 36.82 -30.12 -12.77
N GLY A 658 35.54 -30.36 -13.05
CA GLY A 658 34.49 -30.43 -12.03
C GLY A 658 33.82 -29.10 -11.70
N GLU A 659 34.22 -28.01 -12.36
CA GLU A 659 33.53 -26.71 -12.30
C GLU A 659 32.14 -26.81 -12.94
N LYS A 660 31.19 -26.05 -12.38
CA LYS A 660 29.79 -26.08 -12.76
C LYS A 660 29.26 -24.68 -12.92
N LEU A 661 28.37 -24.49 -13.88
CA LEU A 661 27.65 -23.24 -14.08
C LEU A 661 26.19 -23.58 -14.40
N LEU A 662 25.27 -23.10 -13.57
CA LEU A 662 23.85 -23.09 -13.90
C LEU A 662 23.52 -21.74 -14.55
N VAL A 663 22.92 -21.78 -15.73
CA VAL A 663 22.36 -20.59 -16.41
C VAL A 663 20.86 -20.75 -16.46
N GLU A 664 20.12 -19.73 -16.02
CA GLU A 664 18.67 -19.75 -16.03
C GLU A 664 18.09 -18.54 -16.75
N LYS A 665 16.90 -18.71 -17.32
CA LYS A 665 16.15 -17.63 -17.94
C LYS A 665 14.66 -17.87 -17.80
N ASP A 666 14.01 -16.97 -17.06
CA ASP A 666 12.56 -16.81 -17.13
C ASP A 666 12.21 -16.09 -18.43
N ILE A 667 11.31 -16.69 -19.18
CA ILE A 667 10.65 -16.13 -20.35
C ILE A 667 9.21 -15.91 -19.95
N THR A 668 8.74 -14.67 -20.03
CA THR A 668 7.31 -14.39 -20.02
C THR A 668 6.90 -14.17 -21.46
N LEU A 669 5.94 -14.96 -21.93
CA LEU A 669 5.40 -14.78 -23.26
C LEU A 669 4.66 -13.45 -23.30
N GLU A 670 4.96 -12.67 -24.33
CA GLU A 670 4.29 -11.41 -24.57
C GLU A 670 2.83 -11.69 -24.92
N ASP A 671 1.95 -10.95 -24.24
CA ASP A 671 0.55 -10.88 -24.60
C ASP A 671 0.43 -10.23 -25.97
N PHE A 672 -0.47 -10.77 -26.78
CA PHE A 672 -0.63 -10.42 -28.18
C PHE A 672 -1.66 -9.32 -28.44
N ILE A 673 -2.22 -8.73 -27.38
CA ILE A 673 -3.03 -7.53 -27.53
C ILE A 673 -2.09 -6.33 -27.54
N THR A 674 -1.84 -5.82 -28.75
CA THR A 674 -1.35 -4.45 -28.88
C THR A 674 -2.55 -3.51 -28.75
N ILE A 675 -2.84 -3.01 -27.54
CA ILE A 675 -3.76 -1.89 -27.38
C ILE A 675 -3.10 -0.69 -28.05
N LYS A 676 -3.62 -0.21 -29.17
CA LYS A 676 -3.28 1.12 -29.68
C LYS A 676 -4.44 2.07 -29.43
N VAL A 677 -4.28 2.91 -28.42
CA VAL A 677 -5.05 4.16 -28.25
C VAL A 677 -4.57 5.14 -29.32
N THR A 678 -5.28 5.20 -30.45
CA THR A 678 -5.02 6.20 -31.47
C THR A 678 -5.84 7.46 -31.16
N PRO A 679 -5.20 8.61 -31.08
CA PRO A 679 -5.82 9.91 -31.23
C PRO A 679 -6.87 10.15 -32.32
N VAL A 680 -7.90 10.93 -32.00
CA VAL A 680 -8.78 11.52 -33.02
C VAL A 680 -8.17 12.81 -33.58
N HIS A 681 -7.90 12.85 -34.88
CA HIS A 681 -7.82 14.11 -35.63
C HIS A 681 -9.25 14.64 -35.81
N ILE A 682 -9.61 15.69 -35.08
CA ILE A 682 -10.83 16.45 -35.38
C ILE A 682 -10.52 17.33 -36.59
N TYR A 683 -10.95 16.89 -37.78
CA TYR A 683 -11.13 17.81 -38.89
C TYR A 683 -12.31 18.71 -38.56
N HIS A 684 -12.04 19.98 -38.29
CA HIS A 684 -13.06 21.02 -38.46
C HIS A 684 -13.32 21.16 -39.96
N PRO A 685 -14.54 20.93 -40.47
CA PRO A 685 -14.88 21.35 -41.82
C PRO A 685 -14.97 22.88 -41.77
N VAL A 686 -13.94 23.56 -42.28
CA VAL A 686 -14.08 24.95 -42.68
C VAL A 686 -15.00 24.94 -43.89
N SER A 687 -16.12 25.64 -43.79
CA SER A 687 -17.07 25.78 -44.89
C SER A 687 -16.41 26.55 -46.04
N ASP A 688 -16.26 25.87 -47.17
CA ASP A 688 -15.97 26.51 -48.45
C ASP A 688 -17.17 27.37 -48.85
N ARG A 689 -17.00 28.70 -48.78
CA ARG A 689 -17.68 29.63 -49.69
C ARG A 689 -16.63 30.21 -50.61
N ALA A 690 -16.59 29.67 -51.82
CA ALA A 690 -16.01 30.34 -52.97
C ALA A 690 -16.87 31.55 -53.34
N ASP A 691 -16.26 32.74 -53.43
CA ASP A 691 -16.17 33.44 -54.72
C ASP A 691 -15.41 34.77 -54.64
N ALA A 692 -14.76 35.07 -55.78
CA ALA A 692 -14.26 36.36 -56.28
C ALA A 692 -12.84 36.86 -55.89
N GLY A 693 -11.90 36.69 -56.83
CA GLY A 693 -11.24 37.84 -57.51
C GLY A 693 -10.01 38.50 -56.85
N TYR A 694 -8.83 38.25 -57.44
CA TYR A 694 -7.64 39.12 -57.40
C TYR A 694 -7.89 40.50 -58.07
N PRO A 695 -7.02 41.56 -57.99
CA PRO A 695 -5.65 41.65 -57.41
C PRO A 695 -5.28 42.94 -56.61
N LYS A 696 -4.14 42.86 -55.89
CA LYS A 696 -3.08 43.87 -55.59
C LYS A 696 -3.41 45.38 -55.52
N LEU A 697 -3.03 46.05 -54.42
CA LEU A 697 -2.04 47.17 -54.32
C LEU A 697 -2.02 47.76 -52.89
N GLY A 698 -0.85 48.22 -52.42
CA GLY A 698 -0.76 49.32 -51.43
C GLY A 698 0.01 49.06 -50.13
N SER A 699 1.34 49.18 -50.19
CA SER A 699 2.15 49.86 -49.16
C SER A 699 1.56 51.27 -48.93
N GLU A 700 1.51 51.89 -47.76
CA GLU A 700 2.59 52.25 -46.82
C GLU A 700 1.95 53.06 -45.63
N PRO A 701 2.66 53.73 -44.71
CA PRO A 701 2.51 53.54 -43.25
C PRO A 701 1.97 54.79 -42.51
N ARG A 702 1.67 54.67 -41.21
CA ARG A 702 1.65 55.82 -40.28
C ARG A 702 2.02 55.41 -38.84
N ALA A 703 3.22 55.81 -38.44
CA ALA A 703 3.66 56.03 -37.06
C ALA A 703 3.17 57.43 -36.58
N PRO A 704 3.50 58.00 -35.39
CA PRO A 704 4.18 57.49 -34.17
C PRO A 704 3.58 57.95 -32.80
N ALA A 705 3.99 57.28 -31.70
CA ALA A 705 4.38 57.77 -30.34
C ALA A 705 3.39 58.62 -29.47
N PRO A 706 3.60 58.82 -28.12
CA PRO A 706 4.79 58.57 -27.30
C PRO A 706 4.57 57.92 -25.90
N SER A 707 5.71 57.75 -25.26
CA SER A 707 6.09 57.13 -23.98
C SER A 707 6.02 58.07 -22.75
N LEU A 708 6.49 57.51 -21.61
CA LEU A 708 6.93 58.06 -20.30
C LEU A 708 5.98 57.68 -19.15
N LYS A 709 6.41 57.17 -17.98
CA LYS A 709 7.73 57.01 -17.31
C LYS A 709 7.52 56.05 -16.10
N SER A 710 8.37 55.05 -15.87
CA SER A 710 9.42 54.99 -14.80
C SER A 710 8.86 55.08 -13.36
N ARG A 711 9.09 54.16 -12.40
CA ARG A 711 10.36 53.57 -11.96
C ARG A 711 10.13 52.49 -10.86
N GLU A 712 11.02 51.48 -10.86
CA GLU A 712 11.63 50.77 -9.71
C GLU A 712 10.80 49.86 -8.78
N ALA A 713 10.97 48.53 -8.91
CA ALA A 713 11.56 47.64 -7.87
C ALA A 713 11.40 46.15 -8.27
N CYS A 714 12.51 45.46 -8.59
CA CYS A 714 12.76 44.06 -8.21
C CYS A 714 14.15 43.61 -8.70
N ALA A 715 15.16 43.78 -7.84
CA ALA A 715 16.46 43.14 -7.95
C ALA A 715 17.06 42.93 -6.55
N ILE A 716 16.72 41.80 -5.92
CA ILE A 716 17.31 41.19 -4.72
C ILE A 716 16.93 39.70 -4.88
N LEU A 717 17.76 38.65 -5.01
CA LEU A 717 19.15 38.38 -4.66
C LEU A 717 19.67 37.25 -5.59
N LYS A 718 20.93 37.37 -6.02
CA LYS A 718 21.77 36.28 -6.55
C LYS A 718 22.30 35.42 -5.40
N GLY A 719 22.64 34.15 -5.67
CA GLY A 719 23.95 33.62 -5.26
C GLY A 719 24.05 32.15 -4.83
N TYR A 720 25.16 31.53 -5.26
CA TYR A 720 25.80 30.23 -4.95
C TYR A 720 25.57 29.11 -6.00
N VAL A 721 26.38 28.92 -7.07
CA VAL A 721 27.85 28.71 -7.31
C VAL A 721 28.23 27.21 -7.47
N GLU A 722 28.70 26.88 -8.69
CA GLU A 722 29.66 25.82 -9.15
C GLU A 722 29.26 24.32 -9.04
N ALA A 723 29.60 23.39 -9.97
CA ALA A 723 30.78 23.29 -10.84
C ALA A 723 30.57 22.41 -12.11
N GLU A 724 31.31 22.78 -13.17
CA GLU A 724 32.09 21.96 -14.15
C GLU A 724 31.44 20.88 -15.05
N VAL A 725 31.37 21.18 -16.36
CA VAL A 725 31.68 20.24 -17.45
C VAL A 725 32.40 21.02 -18.56
N ASP A 726 33.68 20.73 -18.78
CA ASP A 726 34.43 21.14 -19.96
C ASP A 726 35.30 19.99 -20.50
N ASP A 727 35.53 20.08 -21.82
CA ASP A 727 36.43 19.33 -22.70
C ASP A 727 36.04 17.87 -23.04
N TRP A 728 36.00 17.43 -24.31
CA TRP A 728 37.01 17.58 -25.36
C TRP A 728 36.40 17.57 -26.77
N CYS A 729 36.80 18.53 -27.61
CA CYS A 729 36.83 18.40 -29.07
C CYS A 729 38.27 18.11 -29.52
N HIS A 730 38.47 17.24 -30.53
CA HIS A 730 39.21 17.56 -31.77
C HIS A 730 39.42 16.35 -32.72
N ILE A 731 38.93 16.53 -33.97
CA ILE A 731 39.59 16.38 -35.31
C ILE A 731 40.06 14.98 -35.78
N LEU A 732 39.45 14.44 -36.86
CA LEU A 732 40.00 14.37 -38.24
C LEU A 732 39.15 13.48 -39.18
N TRP A 733 38.79 14.06 -40.33
CA TRP A 733 38.20 13.42 -41.51
C TRP A 733 39.23 13.46 -42.65
N PRO A 734 39.29 12.44 -43.53
CA PRO A 734 39.38 12.75 -44.96
C PRO A 734 38.45 11.95 -45.88
N SER A 735 37.93 12.73 -46.84
CA SER A 735 37.29 12.52 -48.15
C SER A 735 37.21 11.15 -48.86
N GLN A 736 35.99 10.96 -49.43
CA GLN A 736 35.63 10.50 -50.79
C GLN A 736 35.76 9.02 -51.21
N SER A 737 34.59 8.37 -51.42
CA SER A 737 34.16 7.87 -52.74
C SER A 737 32.67 7.47 -52.73
N ARG A 738 31.95 7.85 -53.80
CA ARG A 738 30.53 7.58 -54.05
C ARG A 738 30.27 6.09 -54.34
N GLY A 739 29.13 5.58 -53.90
CA GLY A 739 28.43 4.49 -54.57
C GLY A 739 27.78 3.45 -53.66
N LEU A 740 26.44 3.43 -53.71
CA LEU A 740 25.53 2.31 -53.41
C LEU A 740 25.01 2.12 -51.97
N GLN A 741 23.67 2.19 -51.94
CA GLN A 741 22.70 1.48 -51.09
C GLN A 741 22.38 2.03 -49.69
N GLU A 742 21.17 2.58 -49.63
CA GLU A 742 20.29 2.63 -48.46
C GLU A 742 20.24 1.28 -47.73
N VAL A 743 21.07 1.09 -46.70
CA VAL A 743 20.82 0.10 -45.64
C VAL A 743 21.49 0.60 -44.35
N GLY A 744 20.69 0.80 -43.29
CA GLY A 744 21.18 0.65 -41.92
C GLY A 744 21.45 1.93 -41.13
N MET A 745 20.38 2.57 -40.65
CA MET A 745 20.43 3.33 -39.40
C MET A 745 19.34 2.81 -38.44
N GLN A 746 19.54 1.56 -38.02
CA GLN A 746 18.79 0.93 -36.94
C GLN A 746 19.78 0.15 -36.08
N LYS A 747 20.54 0.90 -35.28
CA LYS A 747 21.36 0.36 -34.19
C LYS A 747 21.75 1.51 -33.28
N MET A 748 20.95 1.71 -32.23
CA MET A 748 21.26 2.36 -30.93
C MET A 748 19.96 2.82 -30.23
N LEU A 749 18.95 1.96 -30.19
CA LEU A 749 17.90 1.99 -29.17
C LEU A 749 17.71 0.53 -28.74
N GLY A 750 18.33 0.18 -27.62
CA GLY A 750 18.20 -1.14 -27.02
C GLY A 750 16.82 -1.29 -26.39
N ASP A 751 16.06 -2.24 -26.91
CA ASP A 751 15.16 -3.16 -26.21
C ASP A 751 14.45 -2.62 -24.96
N SER A 752 13.50 -1.72 -25.17
CA SER A 752 12.35 -1.50 -24.30
C SER A 752 11.15 -1.19 -25.18
N TRP A 753 10.27 -2.17 -25.38
CA TRP A 753 9.04 -2.03 -26.15
C TRP A 753 7.92 -1.40 -25.30
N MET A 754 8.19 -0.28 -24.63
CA MET A 754 7.10 0.60 -24.22
C MET A 754 6.70 1.40 -25.47
N LEU A 755 5.62 1.02 -26.16
CA LEU A 755 4.99 1.95 -27.09
C LEU A 755 4.51 3.15 -26.27
N PRO A 756 4.98 4.38 -26.53
CA PRO A 756 4.35 5.55 -25.95
C PRO A 756 2.98 5.69 -26.63
N LEU A 757 1.93 5.27 -25.93
CA LEU A 757 0.58 5.57 -26.36
C LEU A 757 0.27 7.02 -25.98
N GLN A 758 0.48 7.88 -26.96
CA GLN A 758 0.15 9.29 -26.89
C GLN A 758 -1.38 9.42 -26.97
N VAL A 759 -2.02 9.58 -25.81
CA VAL A 759 -3.42 10.01 -25.71
C VAL A 759 -3.54 11.38 -26.41
N LEU A 760 -4.33 11.52 -27.47
CA LEU A 760 -4.67 12.85 -28.01
C LEU A 760 -6.03 13.30 -27.51
N GLY A 761 -6.02 14.53 -27.00
CA GLY A 761 -7.07 15.18 -26.25
C GLY A 761 -6.68 15.28 -24.77
N PRO A 762 -6.65 16.46 -24.14
CA PRO A 762 -6.54 16.53 -22.69
C PRO A 762 -7.83 15.91 -22.12
N ALA A 763 -7.73 14.72 -21.52
CA ALA A 763 -8.84 14.19 -20.75
C ALA A 763 -9.13 15.19 -19.62
N VAL A 764 -10.38 15.62 -19.46
CA VAL A 764 -10.78 16.61 -18.48
C VAL A 764 -11.94 16.03 -17.68
N VAL A 765 -11.96 16.29 -16.36
CA VAL A 765 -13.07 15.87 -15.50
C VAL A 765 -14.41 16.35 -16.08
N GLY A 766 -15.37 15.43 -16.21
CA GLY A 766 -16.73 15.67 -16.69
C GLY A 766 -16.90 15.66 -18.22
N VAL A 767 -15.81 15.53 -18.99
CA VAL A 767 -15.87 15.56 -20.47
C VAL A 767 -15.67 14.16 -21.03
N ALA A 768 -16.61 13.70 -21.88
CA ALA A 768 -16.50 12.40 -22.52
C ALA A 768 -15.29 12.34 -23.47
N VAL A 769 -14.51 11.27 -23.38
CA VAL A 769 -13.33 10.97 -24.19
C VAL A 769 -13.53 9.62 -24.88
N ALA A 770 -13.32 9.56 -26.18
CA ALA A 770 -13.36 8.31 -26.92
C ALA A 770 -12.07 7.51 -26.70
N VAL A 771 -12.21 6.20 -26.49
CA VAL A 771 -11.13 5.23 -26.35
C VAL A 771 -11.28 4.19 -27.44
N GLU A 772 -10.14 3.86 -28.05
CA GLU A 772 -10.04 2.82 -29.07
C GLU A 772 -9.11 1.70 -28.57
N VAL A 773 -9.56 0.46 -28.70
CA VAL A 773 -8.83 -0.75 -28.35
C VAL A 773 -8.72 -1.63 -29.59
N MET A 774 -7.49 -1.98 -29.96
CA MET A 774 -7.22 -2.93 -31.04
C MET A 774 -6.88 -4.29 -30.44
N VAL A 775 -7.58 -5.34 -30.89
CA VAL A 775 -7.34 -6.74 -30.52
C VAL A 775 -6.85 -7.47 -31.76
N ILE A 776 -5.77 -8.26 -31.64
CA ILE A 776 -5.21 -9.07 -32.72
C ILE A 776 -5.15 -10.51 -32.25
N ASN A 777 -5.63 -11.47 -33.04
CA ASN A 777 -5.44 -12.89 -32.76
C ASN A 777 -4.11 -13.38 -33.36
N PRO A 778 -3.05 -13.67 -32.59
CA PRO A 778 -1.76 -14.09 -33.14
C PRO A 778 -1.69 -15.58 -33.41
N LEU A 779 -2.70 -16.35 -32.99
CA LEU A 779 -2.63 -17.80 -33.01
C LEU A 779 -2.80 -18.29 -34.43
N SER A 780 -2.40 -19.54 -34.65
CA SER A 780 -2.76 -20.29 -35.85
C SER A 780 -4.21 -20.81 -35.83
N GLU A 781 -4.98 -20.52 -34.78
CA GLU A 781 -6.37 -20.97 -34.59
C GLU A 781 -7.35 -19.83 -34.31
N SER A 782 -8.65 -20.07 -34.53
CA SER A 782 -9.70 -19.05 -34.29
C SER A 782 -10.00 -18.91 -32.80
N VAL A 783 -10.12 -17.67 -32.31
CA VAL A 783 -10.58 -17.36 -30.94
C VAL A 783 -12.06 -16.98 -30.98
N LYS A 784 -12.86 -17.57 -30.09
CA LYS A 784 -14.32 -17.41 -30.03
C LYS A 784 -14.75 -16.92 -28.65
N ASP A 785 -16.00 -16.48 -28.54
CA ASP A 785 -16.63 -16.08 -27.28
C ASP A 785 -15.80 -15.06 -26.49
N CYS A 786 -15.32 -14.05 -27.22
CA CYS A 786 -14.44 -13.02 -26.68
C CYS A 786 -15.25 -11.87 -26.08
N THR A 787 -14.93 -11.49 -24.85
CA THR A 787 -15.55 -10.34 -24.17
C THR A 787 -14.46 -9.40 -23.69
N LEU A 788 -14.54 -8.13 -24.08
CA LEU A 788 -13.67 -7.07 -23.61
C LEU A 788 -14.30 -6.41 -22.37
N MET A 789 -13.70 -6.62 -21.22
CA MET A 789 -14.05 -5.96 -19.97
C MET A 789 -13.16 -4.72 -19.79
N VAL A 790 -13.76 -3.57 -19.57
CA VAL A 790 -13.06 -2.30 -19.41
C VAL A 790 -13.42 -1.69 -18.06
N GLU A 791 -12.42 -1.23 -17.33
CA GLU A 791 -12.60 -0.54 -16.07
C GLU A 791 -11.54 0.55 -15.88
N GLY A 792 -11.86 1.59 -15.14
CA GLY A 792 -10.90 2.63 -14.80
C GLY A 792 -11.45 3.53 -13.72
N SER A 793 -10.89 3.44 -12.51
CA SER A 793 -11.34 4.27 -11.39
C SER A 793 -11.14 5.74 -11.72
N GLY A 794 -12.20 6.54 -11.58
CA GLY A 794 -12.19 7.94 -11.99
C GLY A 794 -12.29 8.18 -13.50
N LEU A 795 -12.49 7.14 -14.32
CA LEU A 795 -12.65 7.18 -15.78
C LEU A 795 -14.01 6.62 -16.25
N LEU A 796 -14.47 5.55 -15.61
CA LEU A 796 -15.74 4.86 -15.89
C LEU A 796 -16.46 4.57 -14.57
N GLN A 797 -17.79 4.53 -14.62
CA GLN A 797 -18.60 4.06 -13.51
C GLN A 797 -18.83 2.54 -13.64
N GLY A 798 -18.21 1.77 -12.74
CA GLY A 798 -18.26 0.32 -12.79
C GLY A 798 -17.43 -0.28 -13.94
N GLN A 799 -17.82 -1.47 -14.37
CA GLN A 799 -17.15 -2.22 -15.43
C GLN A 799 -18.01 -2.21 -16.70
N LEU A 800 -17.39 -1.89 -17.83
CA LEU A 800 -18.01 -1.93 -19.14
C LEU A 800 -17.66 -3.28 -19.80
N SER A 801 -18.67 -4.01 -20.27
CA SER A 801 -18.50 -5.28 -20.98
C SER A 801 -18.87 -5.10 -22.44
N ILE A 802 -17.98 -5.46 -23.36
CA ILE A 802 -18.17 -5.32 -24.81
C ILE A 802 -17.91 -6.67 -25.46
N GLU A 803 -18.89 -7.21 -26.18
CA GLU A 803 -18.70 -8.44 -26.97
C GLU A 803 -17.75 -8.17 -28.14
N VAL A 804 -16.80 -9.08 -28.34
CA VAL A 804 -15.83 -9.03 -29.44
C VAL A 804 -16.14 -10.16 -30.43
N PRO A 805 -16.24 -9.86 -31.73
CA PRO A 805 -16.45 -10.90 -32.74
C PRO A 805 -15.39 -11.99 -32.68
N SER A 806 -15.74 -13.21 -33.12
CA SER A 806 -14.76 -14.28 -33.26
C SER A 806 -13.64 -13.85 -34.21
N LEU A 807 -12.40 -14.04 -33.79
CA LEU A 807 -11.21 -13.63 -34.53
C LEU A 807 -10.53 -14.83 -35.18
N GLN A 808 -10.39 -14.81 -36.51
CA GLN A 808 -9.57 -15.76 -37.26
C GLN A 808 -8.07 -15.56 -37.00
N PRO A 809 -7.21 -16.54 -37.32
CA PRO A 809 -5.77 -16.39 -37.24
C PRO A 809 -5.29 -15.08 -37.91
N GLN A 810 -4.51 -14.28 -37.19
CA GLN A 810 -3.98 -12.97 -37.59
C GLN A 810 -5.03 -11.86 -37.83
N GLU A 811 -6.31 -12.12 -37.57
CA GLU A 811 -7.37 -11.13 -37.72
C GLU A 811 -7.32 -10.07 -36.62
N ARG A 812 -7.82 -8.86 -36.92
CA ARG A 812 -7.84 -7.71 -36.03
C ARG A 812 -9.26 -7.22 -35.80
N ALA A 813 -9.62 -6.94 -34.56
CA ALA A 813 -10.83 -6.20 -34.21
C ALA A 813 -10.46 -4.82 -33.65
N LEU A 814 -11.22 -3.80 -34.05
CA LEU A 814 -11.14 -2.46 -33.51
C LEU A 814 -12.40 -2.18 -32.70
N ILE A 815 -12.23 -1.81 -31.44
CA ILE A 815 -13.32 -1.62 -30.48
C ILE A 815 -13.26 -0.19 -29.99
N GLN A 816 -14.37 0.53 -30.10
CA GLN A 816 -14.47 1.93 -29.67
C GLN A 816 -15.53 2.07 -28.57
N PHE A 817 -15.22 2.84 -27.53
CA PHE A 817 -16.14 3.19 -26.47
C PHE A 817 -15.78 4.55 -25.87
N ASN A 818 -16.69 5.16 -25.11
CA ASN A 818 -16.44 6.44 -24.44
C ASN A 818 -16.21 6.24 -22.94
N ILE A 819 -15.33 7.05 -22.38
CA ILE A 819 -15.11 7.21 -20.95
C ILE A 819 -15.46 8.64 -20.54
N THR A 820 -15.90 8.87 -19.31
CA THR A 820 -16.16 10.22 -18.79
C THR A 820 -15.42 10.36 -17.47
N PRO A 821 -14.23 10.99 -17.46
CA PRO A 821 -13.43 11.09 -16.25
C PRO A 821 -14.17 11.83 -15.13
N SER A 822 -14.16 11.28 -13.93
CA SER A 822 -14.74 11.89 -12.73
C SER A 822 -13.68 12.40 -11.74
N LYS A 823 -12.41 12.00 -11.91
CA LYS A 823 -11.29 12.42 -11.05
C LYS A 823 -10.07 12.86 -11.87
N SER A 824 -9.45 13.99 -11.52
CA SER A 824 -8.22 14.51 -12.15
C SER A 824 -6.97 13.73 -11.71
N GLY A 825 -5.82 13.93 -12.37
CA GLY A 825 -4.56 13.22 -12.13
C GLY A 825 -4.32 12.05 -13.08
N PRO A 826 -3.20 11.31 -12.92
CA PRO A 826 -2.98 10.05 -13.63
C PRO A 826 -4.04 9.01 -13.24
N ARG A 827 -4.73 8.45 -14.24
CA ARG A 827 -5.76 7.44 -14.05
C ARG A 827 -5.48 6.23 -14.93
N GLN A 828 -5.62 5.04 -14.38
CA GLN A 828 -5.38 3.80 -15.11
C GLN A 828 -6.70 3.32 -15.73
N LEU A 829 -6.73 3.20 -17.05
CA LEU A 829 -7.76 2.45 -17.77
C LEU A 829 -7.21 1.04 -17.99
N GLN A 830 -7.92 0.05 -17.46
CA GLN A 830 -7.61 -1.35 -17.65
C GLN A 830 -8.62 -2.00 -18.59
N VAL A 831 -8.12 -2.90 -19.41
CA VAL A 831 -8.87 -3.66 -20.38
C VAL A 831 -8.50 -5.14 -20.20
N ASP A 832 -9.48 -6.01 -20.23
CA ASP A 832 -9.32 -7.45 -20.06
C ASP A 832 -10.13 -8.16 -21.14
N LEU A 833 -9.46 -8.94 -21.99
CA LEU A 833 -10.11 -9.78 -22.99
C LEU A 833 -10.24 -11.18 -22.42
N VAL A 834 -11.48 -11.58 -22.19
CA VAL A 834 -11.86 -12.89 -21.67
C VAL A 834 -12.36 -13.75 -22.82
N SER A 835 -11.81 -14.95 -22.97
CA SER A 835 -12.32 -16.01 -23.85
C SER A 835 -12.12 -17.38 -23.20
N PRO A 836 -12.83 -18.44 -23.65
CA PRO A 836 -12.58 -19.80 -23.18
C PRO A 836 -11.14 -20.29 -23.41
N GLN A 837 -10.46 -19.77 -24.43
CA GLN A 837 -9.06 -20.07 -24.74
C GLN A 837 -8.09 -19.19 -23.95
N PHE A 838 -8.53 -18.00 -23.53
CA PHE A 838 -7.73 -17.06 -22.76
C PHE A 838 -8.56 -16.43 -21.65
N PRO A 839 -8.49 -16.97 -20.42
CA PRO A 839 -9.38 -16.54 -19.35
C PRO A 839 -9.08 -15.12 -18.84
N ASP A 840 -7.92 -14.53 -19.17
CA ASP A 840 -7.44 -13.29 -18.54
C ASP A 840 -6.32 -12.59 -19.38
N ILE A 841 -6.64 -12.01 -20.56
CA ILE A 841 -5.65 -11.19 -21.30
C ILE A 841 -5.83 -9.72 -20.94
N LYS A 842 -4.89 -9.21 -20.14
CA LYS A 842 -4.96 -7.85 -19.60
C LYS A 842 -4.06 -6.87 -20.35
N GLY A 843 -4.58 -5.68 -20.60
CA GLY A 843 -3.81 -4.50 -20.98
C GLY A 843 -4.26 -3.29 -20.17
N PHE A 844 -3.42 -2.26 -20.10
CA PHE A 844 -3.80 -1.01 -19.46
C PHE A 844 -3.11 0.18 -20.11
N VAL A 845 -3.68 1.37 -19.91
CA VAL A 845 -3.11 2.64 -20.30
C VAL A 845 -3.29 3.65 -19.17
N VAL A 846 -2.30 4.52 -18.96
CA VAL A 846 -2.42 5.66 -18.04
C VAL A 846 -2.92 6.86 -18.83
N ILE A 847 -4.01 7.46 -18.36
CA ILE A 847 -4.64 8.67 -18.90
C ILE A 847 -4.42 9.79 -17.89
N HIS A 848 -3.76 10.86 -18.30
CA HIS A 848 -3.63 12.07 -17.47
C HIS A 848 -4.88 12.93 -17.62
N VAL A 849 -5.66 13.03 -16.54
CA VAL A 849 -6.92 13.78 -16.50
C VAL A 849 -6.67 15.16 -15.88
N ALA A 850 -6.87 16.23 -16.64
CA ALA A 850 -6.84 17.60 -16.14
C ALA A 850 -8.08 17.93 -15.30
N THR A 851 -7.95 18.87 -14.37
CA THR A 851 -9.09 19.44 -13.65
C THR A 851 -10.00 20.20 -14.62
N ALA A 852 -11.32 20.10 -14.42
CA ALA A 852 -12.26 20.99 -15.10
C ALA A 852 -11.93 22.45 -14.72
N LYS A 853 -11.88 23.34 -15.71
CA LYS A 853 -11.73 24.78 -15.48
C LYS A 853 -13.03 25.41 -15.05
#